data_AF-A0A356KSD3-F1
#
_entry.id   AF-A0A356KSD3-F1
#
_cell.length_a   1.000
_cell.length_b   1.000
_cell.length_c   1.000
_cell.angle_alpha   90.00
_cell.angle_beta   90.00
_cell.angle_gamma   90.00
#
_symmetry.space_group_name_H-M   'P 1'
#
loop_
_entity.id
_entity.type
_entity.pdbx_description
1 polymer ?
#
loop_
_entity_poly.entity_id
_entity_poly.type
_entity_poly.pdbx_seq_one_letter_code
_entity_poly.pdbx_strand_id
1 'polypeptide(L)'
;ELSEIGRRYRDSATVLCFFLTGLYAFQGVFQLILFPEQPPNAIAYHGGAPVLLVVSLALLRLRGLGGNDWLSFYGATGLVAGSYFALGLIPGLSPFDHPVAGAWLGLGLSHAFVIATGGPSPLRTFLQWISGLDSASWHDQRRAVGALTLIATCVVMLLGAWRAPQPQLVAPLIFGLATIFAHHGAVTGYGWQRTVAFLLTLAALHGDFVLPSYLDKDSVLWILLAAWGCAAVAYDGLRRIESEPRLANLFMTLAIFSGCHALRLHPESWEGLLGASLFLGLSLVTPSERRLATTVRDGLGAGLLLLGLPWLAYFTHTDLRAGGSPLAAEPMLWAAGAIIGQGYLTLRFGVLAADRLVAMRLDQPRVIHLVADFWSNHRWPIWLGSLIAGTFAMAVVGVNHRGVVYEPMALGASLALWATLAVGWYQLSRTRESLLLLLVAEACGLALLLTVRQQIQLTTSWWSLEYDVWASLAVTALLAGLRELDDLGAKHERRVLLANLLVLPLAAIGWAIKNDLPSDVTIVVLGVNSVILLFMGRGQKKSPYNALAVLGFVAFAVLIVYSKLELRSLQAYVIPAGGGVLVLLRLFGGDMDLEARRKVESVVLLSMIGSSAYYALIDLRHPIGFNLTLLGVCFAAMLAGSLLRARVYLGGGAAGILLCLASIAFKVVLGMGKAVQVSALGLLLLVGGVLL
;
A
#
# COMPACT_ATOMS: atom_id res chain seq x y z
N GLU A 1 77.72 -33.78 -33.74
CA GLU A 1 78.68 -32.75 -33.26
C GLU A 1 78.15 -31.33 -33.33
N LEU A 2 77.81 -30.77 -34.51
CA LEU A 2 77.26 -29.39 -34.61
C LEU A 2 75.97 -29.17 -33.79
N SER A 3 75.07 -30.17 -33.73
CA SER A 3 73.85 -30.11 -32.91
C SER A 3 74.12 -30.13 -31.40
N GLU A 4 75.20 -30.79 -30.97
CA GLU A 4 75.56 -30.92 -29.56
C GLU A 4 76.27 -29.67 -29.05
N ILE A 5 77.17 -29.09 -29.87
CA ILE A 5 77.81 -27.80 -29.60
C ILE A 5 76.76 -26.69 -29.49
N GLY A 6 75.80 -26.64 -30.43
CA GLY A 6 74.70 -25.67 -30.38
C GLY A 6 73.84 -25.80 -29.11
N ARG A 7 73.58 -27.04 -28.66
CA ARG A 7 72.86 -27.29 -27.40
C ARG A 7 73.64 -26.76 -26.19
N ARG A 8 74.95 -27.02 -26.11
CA ARG A 8 75.80 -26.55 -25.00
C ARG A 8 75.87 -25.02 -24.92
N TYR A 9 75.98 -24.32 -26.05
CA TYR A 9 75.95 -22.86 -26.07
C TYR A 9 74.61 -22.29 -25.62
N ARG A 10 73.50 -22.87 -26.09
CA ARG A 10 72.15 -22.47 -25.68
C ARG A 10 71.92 -22.67 -24.17
N ASP A 11 72.36 -23.80 -23.63
CA ASP A 11 72.18 -24.11 -22.21
C ASP A 11 73.05 -23.17 -21.35
N SER A 12 74.28 -22.86 -21.79
CA SER A 12 75.15 -21.87 -21.13
C SER A 12 74.54 -20.46 -21.16
N ALA A 13 74.03 -20.03 -22.32
CA ALA A 13 73.35 -18.74 -22.47
C ALA A 13 72.07 -18.67 -21.62
N THR A 14 71.35 -19.79 -21.49
CA THR A 14 70.17 -19.91 -20.63
C THR A 14 70.52 -19.67 -19.16
N VAL A 15 71.57 -20.34 -18.66
CA VAL A 15 72.05 -20.17 -17.27
C VAL A 15 72.47 -18.73 -17.04
N LEU A 16 73.21 -18.12 -17.97
CA LEU A 16 73.62 -16.72 -17.87
C LEU A 16 72.41 -15.77 -17.84
N CYS A 17 71.43 -15.97 -18.72
CA CYS A 17 70.21 -15.15 -18.73
C CYS A 17 69.42 -15.27 -17.43
N PHE A 18 69.26 -16.49 -16.89
CA PHE A 18 68.59 -16.68 -15.60
C PHE A 18 69.37 -16.08 -14.43
N PHE A 19 70.71 -16.17 -14.46
CA PHE A 19 71.55 -15.53 -13.47
C PHE A 19 71.38 -14.00 -13.49
N LEU A 20 71.39 -13.38 -14.68
CA LEU A 20 71.15 -11.94 -14.83
C LEU A 20 69.73 -11.53 -14.39
N THR A 21 68.71 -12.30 -14.78
CA THR A 21 67.33 -12.07 -14.33
C THR A 21 67.19 -12.22 -12.81
N GLY A 22 67.88 -13.20 -12.22
CA GLY A 22 67.93 -13.41 -10.77
C GLY A 22 68.61 -12.26 -10.03
N LEU A 23 69.75 -11.76 -10.55
CA LEU A 23 70.42 -10.58 -10.02
C LEU A 23 69.51 -9.35 -10.04
N TYR A 24 68.74 -9.16 -11.11
CA TYR A 24 67.76 -8.07 -11.20
C TYR A 24 66.60 -8.26 -10.21
N ALA A 25 65.97 -9.44 -10.19
CA ALA A 25 64.81 -9.70 -9.32
C ALA A 25 65.15 -9.59 -7.83
N PHE A 26 66.29 -10.13 -7.43
CA PHE A 26 66.77 -10.16 -6.04
C PHE A 26 67.78 -9.05 -5.74
N GLN A 27 67.78 -7.97 -6.54
CA GLN A 27 68.75 -6.89 -6.40
C GLN A 27 68.82 -6.34 -4.97
N GLY A 28 67.68 -6.13 -4.32
CA GLY A 28 67.64 -5.68 -2.91
C GLY A 28 68.33 -6.65 -1.94
N VAL A 29 68.19 -7.96 -2.15
CA VAL A 29 68.85 -8.98 -1.33
C VAL A 29 70.36 -8.96 -1.57
N PHE A 30 70.79 -8.90 -2.82
CA PHE A 30 72.22 -8.80 -3.16
C PHE A 30 72.84 -7.52 -2.63
N GLN A 31 72.12 -6.39 -2.68
CA GLN A 31 72.59 -5.14 -2.10
C GLN A 31 72.71 -5.24 -0.57
N LEU A 32 71.74 -5.85 0.11
CA LEU A 32 71.81 -6.08 1.56
C LEU A 32 72.97 -7.02 1.96
N ILE A 33 73.31 -8.01 1.12
CA ILE A 33 74.43 -8.93 1.39
C ILE A 33 75.78 -8.26 1.11
N LEU A 34 75.92 -7.56 -0.02
CA LEU A 34 77.19 -6.99 -0.47
C LEU A 34 77.48 -5.62 0.16
N PHE A 35 76.44 -4.85 0.46
CA PHE A 35 76.50 -3.49 0.99
C PHE A 35 75.48 -3.32 2.13
N PRO A 36 75.62 -4.05 3.24
CA PRO A 36 74.63 -4.07 4.33
C PRO A 36 74.38 -2.70 4.97
N GLU A 37 75.36 -1.78 4.88
CA GLU A 37 75.25 -0.44 5.45
C GLU A 37 74.47 0.56 4.57
N GLN A 38 74.18 0.22 3.31
CA GLN A 38 73.45 1.09 2.39
C GLN A 38 71.98 0.67 2.27
N PRO A 39 71.03 1.61 2.32
CA PRO A 39 69.62 1.28 2.09
C PRO A 39 69.42 0.77 0.65
N PRO A 40 68.46 -0.13 0.43
CA PRO A 40 68.14 -0.64 -0.91
C PRO A 40 67.86 0.51 -1.88
N ASN A 41 68.63 0.58 -2.96
CA ASN A 41 68.51 1.64 -3.95
C ASN A 41 67.46 1.25 -5.00
N ALA A 42 66.24 1.73 -4.81
CA ALA A 42 65.14 1.44 -5.72
C ALA A 42 65.35 2.00 -7.14
N ILE A 43 66.16 3.06 -7.30
CA ILE A 43 66.48 3.65 -8.62
C ILE A 43 67.23 2.65 -9.51
N ALA A 44 67.97 1.73 -8.90
CA ALA A 44 68.77 0.76 -9.63
C ALA A 44 67.91 -0.25 -10.43
N TYR A 45 66.63 -0.45 -10.06
CA TYR A 45 65.66 -1.18 -10.88
C TYR A 45 65.41 -0.46 -12.22
N HIS A 46 65.31 0.87 -12.21
CA HIS A 46 65.14 1.64 -13.46
C HIS A 46 66.37 1.53 -14.36
N GLY A 47 67.58 1.64 -13.77
CA GLY A 47 68.84 1.52 -14.52
C GLY A 47 69.07 0.13 -15.12
N GLY A 48 68.64 -0.93 -14.42
CA GLY A 48 68.75 -2.32 -14.91
C GLY A 48 67.66 -2.74 -15.91
N ALA A 49 66.59 -1.96 -16.05
CA ALA A 49 65.43 -2.34 -16.86
C ALA A 49 65.75 -2.58 -18.37
N PRO A 50 66.60 -1.78 -19.04
CA PRO A 50 67.01 -2.06 -20.42
C PRO A 50 67.75 -3.41 -20.56
N VAL A 51 68.56 -3.77 -19.56
CA VAL A 51 69.26 -5.06 -19.52
C VAL A 51 68.25 -6.20 -19.38
N LEU A 52 67.28 -6.05 -18.48
CA LEU A 52 66.21 -7.04 -18.33
C LEU A 52 65.42 -7.21 -19.63
N LEU A 53 65.12 -6.14 -20.37
CA LEU A 53 64.43 -6.21 -21.67
C LEU A 53 65.23 -7.02 -22.70
N VAL A 54 66.54 -6.76 -22.82
CA VAL A 54 67.42 -7.49 -23.74
C VAL A 54 67.55 -8.96 -23.35
N VAL A 55 67.78 -9.25 -22.06
CA VAL A 55 67.82 -10.62 -21.53
C VAL A 55 66.50 -11.35 -21.76
N SER A 56 65.37 -10.65 -21.63
CA SER A 56 64.03 -11.19 -21.88
C SER A 56 63.82 -11.60 -23.35
N LEU A 57 64.27 -10.77 -24.29
CA LEU A 57 64.26 -11.11 -25.72
C LEU A 57 65.21 -12.28 -26.03
N ALA A 58 66.37 -12.34 -25.37
CA ALA A 58 67.30 -13.45 -25.50
C ALA A 58 66.69 -14.76 -24.99
N LEU A 59 66.02 -14.77 -23.83
CA LEU A 59 65.29 -15.92 -23.29
C LEU A 59 64.21 -16.42 -24.26
N LEU A 60 63.43 -15.49 -24.84
CA LEU A 60 62.47 -15.83 -25.89
C LEU A 60 63.19 -16.46 -27.09
N ARG A 61 64.29 -15.89 -27.57
CA ARG A 61 65.04 -16.46 -28.70
C ARG A 61 65.61 -17.84 -28.41
N LEU A 62 66.11 -18.07 -27.20
CA LEU A 62 66.64 -19.36 -26.76
C LEU A 62 65.53 -20.44 -26.73
N ARG A 63 64.28 -20.07 -26.44
CA ARG A 63 63.13 -20.96 -26.64
C ARG A 63 62.98 -21.36 -28.11
N GLY A 64 63.03 -20.38 -29.00
CA GLY A 64 62.92 -20.59 -30.46
C GLY A 64 64.04 -21.45 -31.04
N LEU A 65 65.20 -21.51 -30.38
CA LEU A 65 66.32 -22.41 -30.69
C LEU A 65 66.20 -23.80 -30.02
N GLY A 66 64.98 -24.20 -29.64
CA GLY A 66 64.67 -25.52 -29.08
C GLY A 66 64.86 -25.66 -27.57
N GLY A 67 64.94 -24.55 -26.82
CA GLY A 67 64.97 -24.55 -25.36
C GLY A 67 63.62 -24.92 -24.73
N ASN A 68 63.55 -24.97 -23.40
CA ASN A 68 62.33 -25.34 -22.65
C ASN A 68 61.31 -24.18 -22.59
N ASP A 69 60.02 -24.48 -22.46
CA ASP A 69 58.90 -23.52 -22.38
C ASP A 69 59.01 -22.50 -21.25
N TRP A 70 59.68 -22.85 -20.15
CA TRP A 70 59.96 -21.90 -19.07
C TRP A 70 60.71 -20.65 -19.56
N LEU A 71 61.58 -20.79 -20.57
CA LEU A 71 62.32 -19.65 -21.13
C LEU A 71 61.39 -18.59 -21.71
N SER A 72 60.32 -19.01 -22.39
CA SER A 72 59.38 -18.05 -22.94
C SER A 72 58.54 -17.41 -21.83
N PHE A 73 58.11 -18.17 -20.82
CA PHE A 73 57.39 -17.63 -19.67
C PHE A 73 58.20 -16.53 -18.94
N TYR A 74 59.45 -16.82 -18.56
CA TYR A 74 60.30 -15.84 -17.89
C TYR A 74 60.73 -14.70 -18.81
N GLY A 75 60.97 -14.98 -20.08
CA GLY A 75 61.25 -13.94 -21.08
C GLY A 75 60.07 -12.97 -21.24
N ALA A 76 58.84 -13.47 -21.39
CA ALA A 76 57.67 -12.61 -21.50
C ALA A 76 57.39 -11.82 -20.21
N THR A 77 57.53 -12.47 -19.05
CA THR A 77 57.38 -11.81 -17.74
C THR A 77 58.42 -10.71 -17.54
N GLY A 78 59.69 -10.99 -17.83
CA GLY A 78 60.78 -10.03 -17.77
C GLY A 78 60.59 -8.88 -18.76
N LEU A 79 59.98 -9.14 -19.92
CA LEU A 79 59.65 -8.09 -20.90
C LEU A 79 58.57 -7.13 -20.37
N VAL A 80 57.53 -7.64 -19.71
CA VAL A 80 56.52 -6.81 -19.02
C VAL A 80 57.15 -6.01 -17.87
N ALA A 81 57.87 -6.66 -16.97
CA ALA A 81 58.49 -6.01 -15.81
C ALA A 81 59.57 -4.98 -16.22
N GLY A 82 60.43 -5.34 -17.18
CA GLY A 82 61.43 -4.45 -17.74
C GLY A 82 60.80 -3.24 -18.44
N SER A 83 59.69 -3.42 -19.15
CA SER A 83 58.98 -2.29 -19.79
C SER A 83 58.40 -1.33 -18.73
N TYR A 84 57.85 -1.88 -17.64
CA TYR A 84 57.32 -1.09 -16.53
C TYR A 84 58.40 -0.22 -15.87
N PHE A 85 59.53 -0.83 -15.47
CA PHE A 85 60.61 -0.08 -14.81
C PHE A 85 61.38 0.83 -15.78
N ALA A 86 61.49 0.49 -17.06
CA ALA A 86 62.09 1.37 -18.06
C ALA A 86 61.26 2.65 -18.25
N LEU A 87 59.93 2.52 -18.37
CA LEU A 87 59.04 3.68 -18.46
C LEU A 87 58.94 4.47 -17.14
N GLY A 88 59.09 3.78 -16.00
CA GLY A 88 59.15 4.42 -14.69
C GLY A 88 60.39 5.30 -14.47
N LEU A 89 61.40 5.26 -15.36
CA LEU A 89 62.54 6.17 -15.35
C LEU A 89 62.13 7.61 -15.73
N ILE A 90 61.01 7.78 -16.44
CA ILE A 90 60.49 9.09 -16.80
C ILE A 90 60.11 9.84 -15.50
N PRO A 91 60.59 11.09 -15.31
CA PRO A 91 60.28 11.87 -14.12
C PRO A 91 58.78 11.94 -13.85
N GLY A 92 58.37 11.66 -12.61
CA GLY A 92 56.96 11.64 -12.21
C GLY A 92 56.25 10.29 -12.34
N LEU A 93 56.85 9.27 -12.97
CA LEU A 93 56.22 7.95 -13.18
C LEU A 93 56.83 6.82 -12.34
N SER A 94 57.91 7.09 -11.60
CA SER A 94 58.52 6.07 -10.73
C SER A 94 57.54 5.62 -9.65
N PRO A 95 57.31 4.30 -9.47
CA PRO A 95 56.44 3.79 -8.40
C PRO A 95 57.03 3.98 -7.00
N PHE A 96 58.32 4.31 -6.90
CA PHE A 96 59.00 4.51 -5.63
C PHE A 96 58.75 5.92 -5.10
N ASP A 97 58.81 6.93 -5.97
CA ASP A 97 58.62 8.34 -5.62
C ASP A 97 57.15 8.78 -5.78
N HIS A 98 56.48 8.28 -6.82
CA HIS A 98 55.12 8.64 -7.21
C HIS A 98 54.24 7.38 -7.35
N PRO A 99 53.89 6.73 -6.23
CA PRO A 99 53.24 5.40 -6.23
C PRO A 99 51.91 5.37 -6.99
N VAL A 100 51.12 6.46 -6.94
CA VAL A 100 49.86 6.57 -7.70
C VAL A 100 50.12 6.65 -9.21
N ALA A 101 51.10 7.45 -9.65
CA ALA A 101 51.46 7.55 -11.06
C ALA A 101 52.06 6.23 -11.57
N GLY A 102 52.89 5.57 -10.75
CA GLY A 102 53.40 4.23 -11.01
C GLY A 102 52.29 3.18 -11.14
N ALA A 103 51.19 3.29 -10.37
CA ALA A 103 50.03 2.42 -10.51
C ALA A 103 49.29 2.63 -11.85
N TRP A 104 49.07 3.89 -12.25
CA TRP A 104 48.50 4.20 -13.56
C TRP A 104 49.39 3.75 -14.73
N LEU A 105 50.72 3.88 -14.58
CA LEU A 105 51.67 3.33 -15.55
C LEU A 105 51.51 1.80 -15.67
N GLY A 106 51.41 1.10 -14.53
CA GLY A 106 51.24 -0.36 -14.51
C GLY A 106 49.94 -0.80 -15.17
N LEU A 107 48.85 -0.05 -14.94
CA LEU A 107 47.57 -0.26 -15.60
C LEU A 107 47.65 -0.05 -17.11
N GLY A 108 48.18 1.10 -17.54
CA GLY A 108 48.32 1.45 -18.95
C GLY A 108 49.16 0.42 -19.70
N LEU A 109 50.28 0.01 -19.11
CA LEU A 109 51.13 -1.03 -19.65
C LEU A 109 50.39 -2.38 -19.75
N SER A 110 49.63 -2.75 -18.72
CA SER A 110 48.82 -3.98 -18.73
C SER A 110 47.79 -3.97 -19.85
N HIS A 111 47.06 -2.86 -20.02
CA HIS A 111 46.13 -2.70 -21.14
C HIS A 111 46.87 -2.81 -22.48
N ALA A 112 48.01 -2.14 -22.64
CA ALA A 112 48.81 -2.19 -23.85
C ALA A 112 49.26 -3.63 -24.20
N PHE A 113 49.74 -4.40 -23.22
CA PHE A 113 50.11 -5.80 -23.43
C PHE A 113 48.91 -6.67 -23.76
N VAL A 114 47.76 -6.49 -23.11
CA VAL A 114 46.54 -7.24 -23.44
C VAL A 114 46.07 -6.97 -24.87
N ILE A 115 46.14 -5.72 -25.36
CA ILE A 115 45.82 -5.36 -26.75
C ILE A 115 46.86 -5.94 -27.71
N ALA A 116 48.14 -5.65 -27.46
CA ALA A 116 49.21 -5.94 -28.39
C ALA A 116 49.47 -7.46 -28.51
N THR A 117 49.25 -8.24 -27.46
CA THR A 117 49.33 -9.71 -27.53
C THR A 117 47.98 -10.37 -27.86
N GLY A 118 46.93 -9.55 -27.86
CA GLY A 118 45.49 -9.74 -28.10
C GLY A 118 45.12 -10.54 -29.33
N GLY A 119 44.96 -9.78 -30.41
CA GLY A 119 44.62 -10.28 -31.73
C GLY A 119 45.85 -10.41 -32.62
N PRO A 120 45.66 -10.42 -33.94
CA PRO A 120 46.76 -10.26 -34.89
C PRO A 120 47.38 -8.87 -34.70
N SER A 121 48.65 -8.81 -34.34
CA SER A 121 49.37 -7.55 -34.20
C SER A 121 50.84 -7.73 -34.59
N PRO A 122 51.54 -6.65 -35.00
CA PRO A 122 52.98 -6.71 -35.28
C PRO A 122 53.79 -7.20 -34.08
N LEU A 123 53.43 -6.78 -32.86
CA LEU A 123 54.14 -7.18 -31.65
C LEU A 123 53.96 -8.68 -31.37
N ARG A 124 52.74 -9.20 -31.50
CA ARG A 124 52.48 -10.62 -31.36
C ARG A 124 53.28 -11.42 -32.37
N THR A 125 53.23 -11.05 -33.65
CA THR A 125 53.96 -11.74 -34.72
C THR A 125 55.46 -11.74 -34.44
N PHE A 126 56.02 -10.60 -34.02
CA PHE A 126 57.42 -10.49 -33.65
C PHE A 126 57.79 -11.39 -32.47
N LEU A 127 57.00 -11.36 -31.39
CA LEU A 127 57.26 -12.18 -30.21
C LEU A 127 57.14 -13.67 -30.51
N GLN A 128 56.12 -14.10 -31.28
CA GLN A 128 55.95 -15.50 -31.72
C GLN A 128 57.11 -15.94 -32.61
N TRP A 129 57.57 -15.07 -33.52
CA TRP A 129 58.71 -15.34 -34.39
C TRP A 129 60.01 -15.51 -33.60
N ILE A 130 60.29 -14.63 -32.64
CA ILE A 130 61.47 -14.75 -31.76
C ILE A 130 61.38 -16.04 -30.94
N SER A 131 60.22 -16.30 -30.33
CA SER A 131 60.04 -17.43 -29.42
C SER A 131 59.90 -18.78 -30.10
N GLY A 132 59.65 -18.81 -31.42
CA GLY A 132 59.37 -20.03 -32.18
C GLY A 132 58.13 -20.78 -31.69
N LEU A 133 57.14 -20.04 -31.16
CA LEU A 133 55.92 -20.64 -30.61
C LEU A 133 54.83 -20.71 -31.67
N ASP A 134 54.14 -21.84 -31.72
CA ASP A 134 52.92 -21.97 -32.49
C ASP A 134 51.75 -21.23 -31.81
N SER A 135 50.62 -21.17 -32.51
CA SER A 135 49.45 -20.43 -32.03
C SER A 135 48.86 -21.00 -30.73
N ALA A 136 48.93 -22.31 -30.52
CA ALA A 136 48.41 -22.97 -29.33
C ALA A 136 49.28 -22.67 -28.10
N SER A 137 50.60 -22.88 -28.22
CA SER A 137 51.57 -22.63 -27.15
C SER A 137 51.65 -21.15 -26.78
N TRP A 138 51.52 -20.25 -27.77
CA TRP A 138 51.39 -18.82 -27.51
C TRP A 138 50.18 -18.50 -26.64
N HIS A 139 49.04 -19.14 -26.90
CA HIS A 139 47.82 -18.89 -26.15
C HIS A 139 47.93 -19.35 -24.69
N ASP A 140 48.56 -20.52 -24.45
CA ASP A 140 48.80 -21.03 -23.09
C ASP A 140 49.79 -20.15 -22.32
N GLN A 141 50.92 -19.79 -22.94
CA GLN A 141 51.89 -18.90 -22.32
C GLN A 141 51.27 -17.54 -21.99
N ARG A 142 50.48 -16.99 -22.90
CA ARG A 142 49.80 -15.72 -22.69
C ARG A 142 48.83 -15.79 -21.51
N ARG A 143 48.10 -16.90 -21.33
CA ARG A 143 47.23 -17.07 -20.17
C ARG A 143 48.02 -17.00 -18.86
N ALA A 144 49.17 -17.67 -18.79
CA ALA A 144 50.03 -17.65 -17.60
C ALA A 144 50.63 -16.26 -17.33
N VAL A 145 51.22 -15.63 -18.36
CA VAL A 145 51.83 -14.29 -18.25
C VAL A 145 50.78 -13.23 -17.98
N GLY A 146 49.58 -13.34 -18.58
CA GLY A 146 48.45 -12.44 -18.34
C GLY A 146 47.95 -12.50 -16.90
N ALA A 147 47.84 -13.71 -16.32
CA ALA A 147 47.50 -13.87 -14.90
C ALA A 147 48.54 -13.22 -13.98
N LEU A 148 49.84 -13.44 -14.26
CA LEU A 148 50.91 -12.81 -13.49
C LEU A 148 50.93 -11.29 -13.64
N THR A 149 50.68 -10.78 -14.85
CA THR A 149 50.58 -9.34 -15.12
C THR A 149 49.41 -8.74 -14.34
N LEU A 150 48.27 -9.42 -14.28
CA LEU A 150 47.12 -8.99 -13.50
C LEU A 150 47.43 -8.96 -11.99
N ILE A 151 48.10 -9.99 -11.46
CA ILE A 151 48.55 -10.03 -10.06
C ILE A 151 49.52 -8.88 -9.78
N ALA A 152 50.51 -8.66 -10.65
CA ALA A 152 51.46 -7.56 -10.52
C ALA A 152 50.75 -6.20 -10.53
N THR A 153 49.78 -6.00 -11.41
CA THR A 153 48.98 -4.77 -11.46
C THR A 153 48.13 -4.58 -10.21
N CYS A 154 47.56 -5.65 -9.64
CA CYS A 154 46.92 -5.58 -8.33
C CYS A 154 47.90 -5.12 -7.24
N VAL A 155 49.13 -5.67 -7.20
CA VAL A 155 50.14 -5.30 -6.20
C VAL A 155 50.52 -3.82 -6.34
N VAL A 156 50.79 -3.35 -7.55
CA VAL A 156 51.14 -1.94 -7.78
C VAL A 156 49.96 -1.02 -7.47
N MET A 157 48.72 -1.42 -7.82
CA MET A 157 47.51 -0.67 -7.47
C MET A 157 47.29 -0.58 -5.96
N LEU A 158 47.47 -1.68 -5.22
CA LEU A 158 47.37 -1.70 -3.77
C LEU A 158 48.45 -0.83 -3.12
N LEU A 159 49.68 -0.87 -3.64
CA LEU A 159 50.76 0.01 -3.18
C LEU A 159 50.47 1.49 -3.47
N GLY A 160 49.92 1.78 -4.65
CA GLY A 160 49.44 3.10 -5.04
C GLY A 160 48.33 3.62 -4.12
N ALA A 161 47.36 2.78 -3.79
CA ALA A 161 46.27 3.10 -2.88
C ALA A 161 46.75 3.29 -1.43
N TRP A 162 47.64 2.41 -0.94
CA TRP A 162 48.20 2.49 0.42
C TRP A 162 49.04 3.74 0.62
N ARG A 163 49.78 4.17 -0.40
CA ARG A 163 50.66 5.37 -0.36
C ARG A 163 50.05 6.58 -1.06
N ALA A 164 48.74 6.59 -1.29
CA ALA A 164 48.09 7.73 -1.93
C ALA A 164 48.22 8.97 -1.03
N PRO A 165 48.70 10.12 -1.55
CA PRO A 165 48.82 11.35 -0.76
C PRO A 165 47.45 11.93 -0.37
N GLN A 166 46.41 11.57 -1.11
CA GLN A 166 45.04 12.00 -0.92
C GLN A 166 44.11 10.78 -1.02
N PRO A 167 43.18 10.56 -0.06
CA PRO A 167 42.28 9.41 -0.08
C PRO A 167 41.37 9.39 -1.33
N GLN A 168 41.08 10.55 -1.91
CA GLN A 168 40.24 10.69 -3.11
C GLN A 168 40.79 9.97 -4.34
N LEU A 169 42.09 9.64 -4.36
CA LEU A 169 42.74 8.92 -5.46
C LEU A 169 42.50 7.41 -5.41
N VAL A 170 42.02 6.86 -4.29
CA VAL A 170 41.83 5.41 -4.12
C VAL A 170 40.70 4.88 -5.02
N ALA A 171 39.53 5.53 -5.04
CA ALA A 171 38.41 5.08 -5.86
C ALA A 171 38.72 5.05 -7.38
N PRO A 172 39.37 6.07 -7.97
CA PRO A 172 39.88 6.00 -9.35
C PRO A 172 40.84 4.83 -9.59
N LEU A 173 41.73 4.51 -8.66
CA LEU A 173 42.64 3.35 -8.79
C LEU A 173 41.88 2.02 -8.78
N ILE A 174 40.87 1.88 -7.91
CA ILE A 174 39.99 0.69 -7.89
C ILE A 174 39.22 0.58 -9.21
N PHE A 175 38.71 1.69 -9.74
CA PHE A 175 38.03 1.70 -11.05
C PHE A 175 39.00 1.34 -12.18
N GLY A 176 40.22 1.88 -12.17
CA GLY A 176 41.27 1.49 -13.12
C GLY A 176 41.58 0.00 -13.03
N LEU A 177 41.66 -0.58 -11.83
CA LEU A 177 41.81 -2.02 -11.68
C LEU A 177 40.62 -2.79 -12.28
N ALA A 178 39.39 -2.29 -12.10
CA ALA A 178 38.21 -2.87 -12.72
C ALA A 178 38.32 -2.93 -14.26
N THR A 179 38.87 -1.90 -14.90
CA THR A 179 38.99 -1.87 -16.38
C THR A 179 39.91 -2.95 -16.92
N ILE A 180 41.03 -3.27 -16.23
CA ILE A 180 41.93 -4.33 -16.69
C ILE A 180 41.34 -5.73 -16.47
N PHE A 181 40.62 -5.95 -15.36
CA PHE A 181 39.88 -7.19 -15.15
C PHE A 181 38.78 -7.37 -16.20
N ALA A 182 38.05 -6.31 -16.55
CA ALA A 182 37.02 -6.34 -17.59
C ALA A 182 37.64 -6.68 -18.95
N HIS A 183 38.72 -5.99 -19.30
CA HIS A 183 39.41 -6.14 -20.58
C HIS A 183 40.07 -7.52 -20.72
N HIS A 184 40.81 -7.97 -19.71
CA HIS A 184 41.43 -9.30 -19.73
C HIS A 184 40.36 -10.41 -19.72
N GLY A 185 39.28 -10.24 -18.95
CA GLY A 185 38.15 -11.16 -18.93
C GLY A 185 37.39 -11.23 -20.26
N ALA A 186 37.30 -10.11 -20.98
CA ALA A 186 36.72 -10.08 -22.33
C ALA A 186 37.61 -10.82 -23.35
N VAL A 187 38.93 -10.63 -23.30
CA VAL A 187 39.86 -11.29 -24.24
C VAL A 187 40.03 -12.79 -23.95
N THR A 188 40.02 -13.20 -22.68
CA THR A 188 40.23 -14.61 -22.29
C THR A 188 38.93 -15.41 -22.19
N GLY A 189 37.77 -14.74 -22.12
CA GLY A 189 36.47 -15.37 -21.93
C GLY A 189 36.14 -15.73 -20.48
N TYR A 190 37.07 -15.60 -19.53
CA TYR A 190 36.86 -16.00 -18.14
C TYR A 190 35.77 -15.16 -17.45
N GLY A 191 34.67 -15.82 -17.06
CA GLY A 191 33.54 -15.17 -16.41
C GLY A 191 33.89 -14.51 -15.07
N TRP A 192 34.70 -15.16 -14.24
CA TRP A 192 35.05 -14.66 -12.91
C TRP A 192 35.79 -13.31 -12.94
N GLN A 193 36.63 -13.07 -13.96
CA GLN A 193 37.34 -11.79 -14.10
C GLN A 193 36.38 -10.65 -14.41
N ARG A 194 35.37 -10.90 -15.24
CA ARG A 194 34.29 -9.93 -15.50
C ARG A 194 33.45 -9.67 -14.25
N THR A 195 33.19 -10.71 -13.44
CA THR A 195 32.52 -10.55 -12.13
C THR A 195 33.36 -9.70 -11.18
N VAL A 196 34.67 -9.95 -11.07
CA VAL A 196 35.57 -9.13 -10.25
C VAL A 196 35.61 -7.69 -10.75
N ALA A 197 35.68 -7.47 -12.07
CA ALA A 197 35.61 -6.12 -12.64
C ALA A 197 34.32 -5.40 -12.25
N PHE A 198 33.18 -6.08 -12.33
CA PHE A 198 31.89 -5.52 -11.93
C PHE A 198 31.86 -5.14 -10.44
N LEU A 199 32.35 -6.01 -9.57
CA LEU A 199 32.44 -5.75 -8.13
C LEU A 199 33.39 -4.58 -7.82
N LEU A 200 34.52 -4.49 -8.50
CA LEU A 200 35.46 -3.37 -8.36
C LEU A 200 34.86 -2.05 -8.86
N THR A 201 34.11 -2.06 -9.97
CA THR A 201 33.37 -0.88 -10.45
C THR A 201 32.36 -0.41 -9.42
N LEU A 202 31.59 -1.33 -8.82
CA LEU A 202 30.65 -0.99 -7.75
C LEU A 202 31.39 -0.44 -6.52
N ALA A 203 32.50 -1.07 -6.11
CA ALA A 203 33.30 -0.59 -4.99
C ALA A 203 33.87 0.81 -5.23
N ALA A 204 34.34 1.10 -6.44
CA ALA A 204 34.84 2.42 -6.81
C ALA A 204 33.72 3.48 -6.80
N LEU A 205 32.55 3.15 -7.35
CA LEU A 205 31.39 4.04 -7.38
C LEU A 205 30.89 4.38 -5.96
N HIS A 206 31.01 3.43 -5.03
CA HIS A 206 30.62 3.60 -3.62
C HIS A 206 31.80 3.94 -2.71
N GLY A 207 32.95 4.35 -3.26
CA GLY A 207 34.16 4.63 -2.48
C GLY A 207 33.91 5.64 -1.35
N ASP A 208 33.11 6.68 -1.63
CA ASP A 208 32.78 7.79 -0.71
C ASP A 208 32.02 7.36 0.56
N PHE A 209 31.47 6.14 0.59
CA PHE A 209 30.88 5.58 1.81
C PHE A 209 31.91 5.15 2.84
N VAL A 210 33.15 4.84 2.40
CA VAL A 210 34.22 4.32 3.26
C VAL A 210 35.37 5.31 3.40
N LEU A 211 35.74 5.98 2.31
CA LEU A 211 36.87 6.91 2.23
C LEU A 211 36.46 8.10 1.37
N PRO A 212 36.90 9.34 1.68
CA PRO A 212 36.59 10.49 0.84
C PRO A 212 36.95 10.23 -0.64
N SER A 213 35.99 10.43 -1.54
CA SER A 213 36.15 10.22 -2.98
C SER A 213 35.97 11.54 -3.76
N TYR A 214 36.50 11.61 -4.97
CA TYR A 214 36.16 12.71 -5.91
C TYR A 214 34.70 12.66 -6.36
N LEU A 215 34.12 11.46 -6.37
CA LEU A 215 32.71 11.28 -6.65
C LEU A 215 31.94 11.32 -5.33
N ASP A 216 31.18 12.40 -5.14
CA ASP A 216 30.29 12.52 -4.00
C ASP A 216 29.21 11.43 -4.01
N LYS A 217 28.95 10.83 -2.85
CA LYS A 217 27.97 9.75 -2.69
C LYS A 217 26.56 10.12 -3.16
N ASP A 218 26.18 11.39 -3.09
CA ASP A 218 24.85 11.84 -3.51
C ASP A 218 24.74 11.97 -5.04
N SER A 219 25.88 12.00 -5.75
CA SER A 219 25.95 11.97 -7.21
C SER A 219 25.85 10.56 -7.82
N VAL A 220 25.97 9.52 -6.99
CA VAL A 220 26.01 8.12 -7.44
C VAL A 220 24.70 7.70 -8.13
N LEU A 221 23.55 8.15 -7.63
CA LEU A 221 22.25 7.84 -8.24
C LEU A 221 22.21 8.28 -9.71
N TRP A 222 22.64 9.49 -10.00
CA TRP A 222 22.62 10.05 -11.35
C TRP A 222 23.52 9.28 -12.31
N ILE A 223 24.67 8.81 -11.83
CA ILE A 223 25.57 7.96 -12.62
C ILE A 223 24.93 6.60 -12.90
N LEU A 224 24.26 5.99 -11.92
CA LEU A 224 23.56 4.72 -12.11
C LEU A 224 22.39 4.85 -13.10
N LEU A 225 21.58 5.90 -12.98
CA LEU A 225 20.48 6.19 -13.89
C LEU A 225 20.99 6.52 -15.30
N ALA A 226 22.08 7.29 -15.43
CA ALA A 226 22.72 7.57 -16.71
C ALA A 226 23.29 6.29 -17.34
N ALA A 227 23.99 5.45 -16.57
CA ALA A 227 24.50 4.17 -17.02
C ALA A 227 23.38 3.23 -17.48
N TRP A 228 22.25 3.22 -16.76
CA TRP A 228 21.04 2.49 -17.16
C TRP A 228 20.46 3.03 -18.46
N GLY A 229 20.27 4.34 -18.58
CA GLY A 229 19.82 4.97 -19.83
C GLY A 229 20.72 4.62 -21.01
N CYS A 230 22.04 4.74 -20.85
CA CYS A 230 23.02 4.36 -21.87
C CYS A 230 22.94 2.87 -22.21
N ALA A 231 22.83 1.97 -21.22
CA ALA A 231 22.70 0.54 -21.45
C ALA A 231 21.39 0.19 -22.17
N ALA A 232 20.29 0.88 -21.86
CA ALA A 232 19.00 0.70 -22.53
C ALA A 232 19.03 1.17 -23.99
N VAL A 233 19.72 2.28 -24.29
CA VAL A 233 19.91 2.76 -25.67
C VAL A 233 20.87 1.86 -26.45
N ALA A 234 21.95 1.41 -25.81
CA ALA A 234 22.97 0.56 -26.43
C ALA A 234 22.61 -0.94 -26.46
N TYR A 235 21.41 -1.32 -26.01
CA TYR A 235 21.01 -2.72 -25.84
C TYR A 235 21.23 -3.56 -27.11
N ASP A 236 20.88 -3.02 -28.27
CA ASP A 236 21.06 -3.68 -29.57
C ASP A 236 22.52 -4.02 -29.91
N GLY A 237 23.45 -3.17 -29.48
CA GLY A 237 24.87 -3.43 -29.60
C GLY A 237 25.35 -4.42 -28.53
N LEU A 238 24.87 -4.24 -27.29
CA LEU A 238 25.26 -5.09 -26.16
C LEU A 238 24.81 -6.54 -26.34
N ARG A 239 23.60 -6.79 -26.87
CA ARG A 239 23.10 -8.16 -27.15
C ARG A 239 23.90 -8.92 -28.19
N ARG A 240 24.68 -8.22 -29.03
CA ARG A 240 25.58 -8.86 -30.01
C ARG A 240 26.87 -9.36 -29.36
N ILE A 241 27.21 -8.83 -28.18
CA ILE A 241 28.49 -9.06 -27.51
C ILE A 241 28.29 -9.92 -26.25
N GLU A 242 27.17 -9.75 -25.55
CA GLU A 242 26.85 -10.44 -24.31
C GLU A 242 25.52 -11.19 -24.39
N SER A 243 25.41 -12.28 -23.63
CA SER A 243 24.20 -13.10 -23.56
C SER A 243 23.06 -12.38 -22.84
N GLU A 244 21.82 -12.58 -23.27
CA GLU A 244 20.63 -11.96 -22.66
C GLU A 244 20.54 -12.10 -21.12
N PRO A 245 20.79 -13.28 -20.50
CA PRO A 245 20.73 -13.41 -19.04
C PRO A 245 21.69 -12.46 -18.30
N ARG A 246 22.83 -12.12 -18.89
CA ARG A 246 23.79 -11.18 -18.31
C ARG A 246 23.32 -9.73 -18.43
N LEU A 247 22.69 -9.38 -19.54
CA LEU A 247 22.09 -8.06 -19.72
C LEU A 247 20.91 -7.88 -18.76
N ALA A 248 20.09 -8.91 -18.58
CA ALA A 248 19.02 -8.91 -17.57
C ALA A 248 19.59 -8.71 -16.16
N ASN A 249 20.69 -9.38 -15.81
CA ASN A 249 21.38 -9.18 -14.52
C ASN A 249 21.95 -7.77 -14.37
N LEU A 250 22.49 -7.18 -15.44
CA LEU A 250 22.97 -5.80 -15.45
C LEU A 250 21.84 -4.82 -15.13
N PHE A 251 20.72 -4.88 -15.86
CA PHE A 251 19.58 -3.99 -15.61
C PHE A 251 18.96 -4.20 -14.25
N MET A 252 18.83 -5.46 -13.79
CA MET A 252 18.35 -5.75 -12.43
C MET A 252 19.27 -5.16 -11.38
N THR A 253 20.59 -5.21 -11.58
CA THR A 253 21.54 -4.64 -10.61
C THR A 253 21.46 -3.12 -10.62
N LEU A 254 21.42 -2.48 -11.80
CA LEU A 254 21.21 -1.04 -11.93
C LEU A 254 19.90 -0.60 -11.26
N ALA A 255 18.83 -1.39 -11.42
CA ALA A 255 17.56 -1.14 -10.74
C ALA A 255 17.68 -1.22 -9.21
N ILE A 256 18.27 -2.30 -8.68
CA ILE A 256 18.44 -2.47 -7.23
C ILE A 256 19.26 -1.31 -6.65
N PHE A 257 20.43 -1.01 -7.21
CA PHE A 257 21.28 0.05 -6.69
C PHE A 257 20.65 1.45 -6.85
N SER A 258 20.00 1.74 -7.99
CA SER A 258 19.30 3.01 -8.18
C SER A 258 18.14 3.17 -7.17
N GLY A 259 17.38 2.10 -6.93
CA GLY A 259 16.31 2.09 -5.93
C GLY A 259 16.82 2.33 -4.51
N CYS A 260 17.91 1.65 -4.12
CA CYS A 260 18.56 1.87 -2.82
C CYS A 260 19.05 3.31 -2.64
N HIS A 261 19.64 3.90 -3.69
CA HIS A 261 20.11 5.29 -3.65
C HIS A 261 18.96 6.30 -3.64
N ALA A 262 17.87 6.05 -4.38
CA ALA A 262 16.68 6.88 -4.33
C ALA A 262 16.07 6.92 -2.91
N LEU A 263 16.05 5.78 -2.20
CA LEU A 263 15.63 5.72 -0.79
C LEU A 263 16.63 6.43 0.15
N ARG A 264 17.92 6.35 -0.13
CA ARG A 264 18.97 7.02 0.66
C ARG A 264 18.90 8.55 0.56
N LEU A 265 18.63 9.10 -0.63
CA LEU A 265 18.53 10.55 -0.85
C LEU A 265 17.29 11.18 -0.19
N HIS A 266 16.57 10.41 0.63
CA HIS A 266 15.27 10.73 1.21
C HIS A 266 14.18 10.81 0.15
N PRO A 267 13.18 9.92 0.18
CA PRO A 267 12.09 9.87 -0.78
C PRO A 267 11.37 11.20 -1.06
N GLU A 268 11.25 12.05 -0.04
CA GLU A 268 10.58 13.34 -0.05
C GLU A 268 11.43 14.48 -0.63
N SER A 269 12.74 14.30 -0.79
CA SER A 269 13.60 15.34 -1.37
C SER A 269 13.34 15.50 -2.86
N TRP A 270 13.65 16.67 -3.40
CA TRP A 270 13.56 16.91 -4.85
C TRP A 270 14.41 15.91 -5.64
N GLU A 271 15.62 15.61 -5.17
CA GLU A 271 16.53 14.65 -5.77
C GLU A 271 15.97 13.22 -5.69
N GLY A 272 15.37 12.85 -4.56
CA GLY A 272 14.72 11.56 -4.36
C GLY A 272 13.50 11.36 -5.27
N LEU A 273 12.63 12.36 -5.37
CA LEU A 273 11.44 12.35 -6.24
C LEU A 273 11.81 12.30 -7.72
N LEU A 274 12.76 13.14 -8.16
CA LEU A 274 13.24 13.14 -9.54
C LEU A 274 13.96 11.82 -9.87
N GLY A 275 14.79 11.35 -8.94
CA GLY A 275 15.48 10.07 -9.05
C GLY A 275 14.52 8.88 -9.15
N ALA A 276 13.49 8.83 -8.30
CA ALA A 276 12.44 7.81 -8.34
C ALA A 276 11.60 7.89 -9.63
N SER A 277 11.30 9.11 -10.10
CA SER A 277 10.58 9.33 -11.36
C SER A 277 11.37 8.79 -12.56
N LEU A 278 12.67 9.11 -12.64
CA LEU A 278 13.55 8.57 -13.67
C LEU A 278 13.75 7.06 -13.54
N PHE A 279 13.87 6.54 -12.32
CA PHE A 279 13.92 5.11 -12.04
C PHE A 279 12.69 4.37 -12.60
N LEU A 280 11.48 4.89 -12.35
CA LEU A 280 10.24 4.32 -12.86
C LEU A 280 10.18 4.41 -14.40
N GLY A 281 10.55 5.56 -14.97
CA GLY A 281 10.62 5.76 -16.41
C GLY A 281 11.59 4.79 -17.10
N LEU A 282 12.82 4.67 -16.57
CA LEU A 282 13.84 3.75 -17.06
C LEU A 282 13.41 2.30 -16.90
N SER A 283 12.77 1.95 -15.79
CA SER A 283 12.20 0.62 -15.57
C SER A 283 11.22 0.25 -16.67
N LEU A 284 10.31 1.15 -17.06
CA LEU A 284 9.32 0.90 -18.12
C LEU A 284 9.95 0.73 -19.50
N VAL A 285 11.00 1.50 -19.81
CA VAL A 285 11.68 1.41 -21.13
C VAL A 285 12.77 0.34 -21.19
N THR A 286 13.07 -0.33 -20.07
CA THR A 286 14.08 -1.40 -20.02
C THR A 286 13.68 -2.53 -21.00
N PRO A 287 14.62 -2.99 -21.86
CA PRO A 287 14.40 -4.15 -22.72
C PRO A 287 14.01 -5.39 -21.91
N SER A 288 13.12 -6.20 -22.48
CA SER A 288 12.64 -7.45 -21.90
C SER A 288 12.74 -8.56 -22.92
N GLU A 289 13.06 -9.78 -22.48
CA GLU A 289 13.03 -10.99 -23.32
C GLU A 289 11.59 -11.31 -23.77
N ARG A 290 10.60 -10.91 -22.97
CA ARG A 290 9.20 -11.31 -23.13
C ARG A 290 8.27 -10.11 -23.24
N ARG A 291 7.22 -10.29 -24.04
CA ARG A 291 6.09 -9.34 -24.14
C ARG A 291 4.98 -9.63 -23.13
N LEU A 292 4.86 -10.89 -22.69
CA LEU A 292 3.76 -11.37 -21.85
C LEU A 292 4.26 -11.74 -20.45
N ALA A 293 3.50 -11.36 -19.43
CA ALA A 293 3.78 -11.65 -18.03
C ALA A 293 3.40 -13.10 -17.71
N THR A 294 4.28 -14.02 -18.09
CA THR A 294 4.04 -15.48 -18.01
C THR A 294 4.55 -16.09 -16.70
N THR A 295 5.49 -15.43 -16.03
CA THR A 295 6.05 -15.93 -14.76
C THR A 295 5.59 -15.09 -13.57
N VAL A 296 5.63 -15.69 -12.38
CA VAL A 296 5.35 -14.99 -11.11
C VAL A 296 6.29 -13.79 -10.93
N ARG A 297 7.57 -13.93 -11.36
CA ARG A 297 8.55 -12.84 -11.31
C ARG A 297 8.12 -11.65 -12.17
N ASP A 298 7.64 -11.90 -13.38
CA ASP A 298 7.16 -10.85 -14.29
C ASP A 298 5.95 -10.13 -13.69
N GLY A 299 5.01 -10.91 -13.12
CA GLY A 299 3.84 -10.38 -12.43
C GLY A 299 4.20 -9.53 -11.21
N LEU A 300 5.16 -9.97 -10.39
CA LEU A 300 5.65 -9.19 -9.24
C LEU A 300 6.35 -7.90 -9.68
N GLY A 301 7.20 -7.95 -10.72
CA GLY A 301 7.88 -6.77 -11.25
C GLY A 301 6.89 -5.75 -11.82
N ALA A 302 5.94 -6.20 -12.64
CA ALA A 302 4.88 -5.35 -13.18
C ALA A 302 3.96 -4.80 -12.06
N GLY A 303 3.67 -5.61 -11.05
CA GLY A 303 2.90 -5.22 -9.87
C GLY A 303 3.62 -4.19 -9.00
N LEU A 304 4.94 -4.29 -8.82
CA LEU A 304 5.72 -3.29 -8.07
C LEU A 304 5.73 -1.94 -8.78
N LEU A 305 5.81 -1.94 -10.12
CA LEU A 305 5.71 -0.69 -10.90
C LEU A 305 4.33 -0.04 -10.75
N LEU A 306 3.28 -0.78 -10.39
CA LEU A 306 1.99 -0.18 -10.06
C LEU A 306 2.08 0.73 -8.83
N LEU A 307 2.97 0.43 -7.88
CA LEU A 307 3.11 1.22 -6.66
C LEU A 307 3.92 2.51 -6.87
N GLY A 308 4.56 2.68 -8.04
CA GLY A 308 5.40 3.83 -8.33
C GLY A 308 4.65 5.17 -8.30
N LEU A 309 3.46 5.25 -8.91
CA LEU A 309 2.66 6.47 -8.92
C LEU A 309 2.09 6.81 -7.53
N PRO A 310 1.50 5.87 -6.77
CA PRO A 310 1.15 6.09 -5.36
C PRO A 310 2.31 6.55 -4.49
N TRP A 311 3.50 5.95 -4.69
CA TRP A 311 4.71 6.31 -3.95
C TRP A 311 5.12 7.75 -4.24
N LEU A 312 5.14 8.16 -5.52
CA LEU A 312 5.45 9.55 -5.90
C LEU A 312 4.42 10.53 -5.31
N ALA A 313 3.13 10.24 -5.45
CA ALA A 313 2.05 11.09 -4.93
C ALA A 313 2.08 11.24 -3.41
N TYR A 314 2.52 10.20 -2.69
CA TYR A 314 2.72 10.25 -1.24
C TYR A 314 3.89 11.16 -0.88
N PHE A 315 5.07 10.90 -1.44
CA PHE A 315 6.30 11.61 -1.05
C PHE A 315 6.38 13.04 -1.58
N THR A 316 5.60 13.43 -2.60
CA THR A 316 5.46 14.84 -3.00
C THR A 316 4.75 15.71 -1.95
N HIS A 317 3.94 15.11 -1.09
CA HIS A 317 3.16 15.81 -0.04
C HIS A 317 3.59 15.44 1.38
N THR A 318 4.69 14.69 1.54
CA THR A 318 5.20 14.29 2.86
C THR A 318 6.44 15.10 3.20
N ASP A 319 6.53 15.62 4.42
CA ASP A 319 7.76 16.24 4.94
C ASP A 319 8.27 15.48 6.17
N LEU A 320 8.90 14.33 5.93
CA LEU A 320 9.47 13.52 7.01
C LEU A 320 10.69 14.20 7.66
N ARG A 321 11.42 15.05 6.91
CA ARG A 321 12.61 15.75 7.43
C ARG A 321 12.24 16.81 8.47
N ALA A 322 11.13 17.50 8.30
CA ALA A 322 10.63 18.45 9.28
C ALA A 322 9.94 17.78 10.49
N GLY A 323 10.01 16.45 10.61
CA GLY A 323 9.35 15.69 11.69
C GLY A 323 7.87 15.41 11.44
N GLY A 324 7.41 15.52 10.19
CA GLY A 324 6.05 15.19 9.81
C GLY A 324 5.70 13.72 10.08
N SER A 325 4.44 13.47 10.43
CA SER A 325 3.95 12.10 10.63
C SER A 325 3.84 11.36 9.29
N PRO A 326 4.32 10.11 9.17
CA PRO A 326 4.10 9.30 7.99
C PRO A 326 2.62 8.95 7.77
N LEU A 327 1.77 9.16 8.78
CA LEU A 327 0.34 8.95 8.68
C LEU A 327 -0.44 10.27 8.62
N ALA A 328 0.21 11.36 8.18
CA ALA A 328 -0.43 12.63 7.91
C ALA A 328 -1.51 12.49 6.84
N ALA A 329 -2.62 13.21 7.03
CA ALA A 329 -3.81 13.07 6.20
C ALA A 329 -3.53 13.40 4.73
N GLU A 330 -2.88 14.53 4.45
CA GLU A 330 -2.67 15.01 3.08
C GLU A 330 -1.90 14.03 2.18
N PRO A 331 -0.67 13.58 2.51
CA PRO A 331 0.05 12.63 1.66
C PRO A 331 -0.67 11.29 1.51
N MET A 332 -1.39 10.83 2.54
CA MET A 332 -2.21 9.61 2.44
C MET A 332 -3.41 9.78 1.49
N LEU A 333 -4.05 10.96 1.46
CA LEU A 333 -5.14 11.26 0.53
C LEU A 333 -4.65 11.23 -0.92
N TRP A 334 -3.52 11.86 -1.21
CA TRP A 334 -2.94 11.85 -2.56
C TRP A 334 -2.49 10.46 -3.01
N ALA A 335 -1.87 9.69 -2.12
CA ALA A 335 -1.52 8.30 -2.37
C ALA A 335 -2.76 7.43 -2.66
N ALA A 336 -3.81 7.56 -1.84
CA ALA A 336 -5.07 6.84 -2.05
C ALA A 336 -5.74 7.22 -3.39
N GLY A 337 -5.71 8.50 -3.74
CA GLY A 337 -6.20 8.99 -5.04
C GLY A 337 -5.43 8.41 -6.22
N ALA A 338 -4.09 8.34 -6.13
CA ALA A 338 -3.26 7.70 -7.15
C ALA A 338 -3.58 6.20 -7.28
N ILE A 339 -3.72 5.47 -6.17
CA ILE A 339 -4.07 4.04 -6.15
C ILE A 339 -5.43 3.78 -6.82
N ILE A 340 -6.46 4.54 -6.44
CA ILE A 340 -7.82 4.38 -6.95
C ILE A 340 -7.87 4.80 -8.43
N GLY A 341 -7.29 5.95 -8.76
CA GLY A 341 -7.24 6.47 -10.13
C GLY A 341 -6.55 5.49 -11.07
N GLN A 342 -5.41 4.95 -10.66
CA GLN A 342 -4.68 3.93 -11.43
C GLN A 342 -5.49 2.64 -11.59
N GLY A 343 -6.11 2.14 -10.52
CA GLY A 343 -6.97 0.95 -10.61
C GLY A 343 -8.14 1.15 -11.57
N TYR A 344 -8.77 2.33 -11.54
CA TYR A 344 -9.86 2.70 -12.45
C TYR A 344 -9.37 2.81 -13.90
N LEU A 345 -8.21 3.44 -14.13
CA LEU A 345 -7.60 3.52 -15.46
C LEU A 345 -7.27 2.15 -16.01
N THR A 346 -6.72 1.24 -15.20
CA THR A 346 -6.46 -0.14 -15.57
C THR A 346 -7.76 -0.87 -15.93
N LEU A 347 -8.82 -0.72 -15.13
CA LEU A 347 -10.13 -1.33 -15.40
C LEU A 347 -10.73 -0.87 -16.73
N ARG A 348 -10.69 0.45 -17.00
CA ARG A 348 -11.33 1.07 -18.17
C ARG A 348 -10.50 0.97 -19.45
N PHE A 349 -9.20 1.19 -19.36
CA PHE A 349 -8.33 1.38 -20.52
C PHE A 349 -7.25 0.32 -20.65
N GLY A 350 -7.13 -0.62 -19.71
CA GLY A 350 -6.08 -1.65 -19.73
C GLY A 350 -6.03 -2.46 -21.03
N VAL A 351 -7.19 -2.82 -21.60
CA VAL A 351 -7.24 -3.54 -22.90
C VAL A 351 -6.84 -2.65 -24.05
N LEU A 352 -7.42 -1.46 -24.16
CA LEU A 352 -7.13 -0.54 -25.25
C LEU A 352 -5.65 -0.12 -25.27
N ALA A 353 -5.07 0.08 -24.09
CA ALA A 353 -3.65 0.39 -23.93
C ALA A 353 -2.77 -0.81 -24.30
N ALA A 354 -3.11 -2.01 -23.81
CA ALA A 354 -2.38 -3.23 -24.13
C ALA A 354 -2.44 -3.55 -25.63
N ASP A 355 -3.63 -3.47 -26.25
CA ASP A 355 -3.81 -3.73 -27.68
C ASP A 355 -3.02 -2.73 -28.53
N ARG A 356 -3.01 -1.44 -28.17
CA ARG A 356 -2.21 -0.42 -28.86
C ARG A 356 -0.70 -0.63 -28.68
N LEU A 357 -0.26 -1.00 -27.47
CA LEU A 357 1.15 -1.28 -27.20
C LEU A 357 1.62 -2.57 -27.87
N VAL A 358 0.77 -3.58 -27.97
CA VAL A 358 1.05 -4.81 -28.74
C VAL A 358 1.06 -4.52 -30.24
N ALA A 359 0.17 -3.64 -30.72
CA ALA A 359 0.11 -3.21 -32.12
C ALA A 359 1.32 -2.35 -32.53
N MET A 360 1.89 -1.59 -31.59
CA MET A 360 3.21 -0.99 -31.75
C MET A 360 4.25 -2.11 -31.86
N ARG A 361 4.51 -2.55 -33.09
CA ARG A 361 5.58 -3.50 -33.42
C ARG A 361 6.94 -2.83 -33.22
N LEU A 362 7.33 -2.62 -31.96
CA LEU A 362 8.71 -2.37 -31.63
C LEU A 362 9.50 -3.66 -31.91
N ASP A 363 10.69 -3.50 -32.49
CA ASP A 363 11.59 -4.61 -32.80
C ASP A 363 12.00 -5.40 -31.55
N GLN A 364 11.84 -4.80 -30.37
CA GLN A 364 12.15 -5.41 -29.08
C GLN A 364 11.07 -5.17 -28.02
N PRO A 365 10.73 -6.21 -27.22
CA PRO A 365 9.90 -6.02 -26.04
C PRO A 365 10.59 -5.13 -25.02
N ARG A 366 9.78 -4.37 -24.30
CA ARG A 366 10.20 -3.57 -23.13
C ARG A 366 9.29 -3.91 -21.95
N VAL A 367 9.74 -3.65 -20.73
CA VAL A 367 8.96 -3.89 -19.50
C VAL A 367 7.57 -3.24 -19.54
N ILE A 368 7.40 -2.09 -20.21
CA ILE A 368 6.07 -1.49 -20.41
C ILE A 368 5.06 -2.44 -21.07
N HIS A 369 5.51 -3.35 -21.95
CA HIS A 369 4.63 -4.35 -22.57
C HIS A 369 4.21 -5.41 -21.55
N LEU A 370 5.12 -5.84 -20.66
CA LEU A 370 4.80 -6.74 -19.55
C LEU A 370 3.80 -6.08 -18.60
N VAL A 371 3.99 -4.80 -18.29
CA VAL A 371 3.06 -4.02 -17.46
C VAL A 371 1.70 -3.92 -18.14
N ALA A 372 1.63 -3.62 -19.45
CA ALA A 372 0.38 -3.55 -20.18
C ALA A 372 -0.36 -4.90 -20.23
N ASP A 373 0.35 -6.01 -20.47
CA ASP A 373 -0.20 -7.36 -20.45
C ASP A 373 -0.67 -7.76 -19.04
N PHE A 374 0.11 -7.44 -18.01
CA PHE A 374 -0.31 -7.66 -16.63
C PHE A 374 -1.60 -6.88 -16.31
N TRP A 375 -1.67 -5.62 -16.73
CA TRP A 375 -2.83 -4.74 -16.56
C TRP A 375 -4.05 -5.30 -17.27
N SER A 376 -3.93 -5.78 -18.51
CA SER A 376 -5.04 -6.31 -19.29
C SER A 376 -5.57 -7.64 -18.75
N ASN A 377 -4.69 -8.51 -18.24
CA ASN A 377 -5.05 -9.82 -17.71
C ASN A 377 -5.59 -9.74 -16.26
N HIS A 378 -5.14 -8.77 -15.46
CA HIS A 378 -5.49 -8.65 -14.04
C HIS A 378 -6.34 -7.41 -13.70
N ARG A 379 -7.10 -6.87 -14.67
CA ARG A 379 -7.93 -5.66 -14.49
C ARG A 379 -8.81 -5.68 -13.24
N TRP A 380 -9.56 -6.76 -13.05
CA TRP A 380 -10.47 -6.90 -11.92
C TRP A 380 -9.75 -7.07 -10.58
N PRO A 381 -8.74 -7.95 -10.44
CA PRO A 381 -7.91 -8.00 -9.25
C PRO A 381 -7.23 -6.68 -8.89
N ILE A 382 -6.68 -5.96 -9.88
CA ILE A 382 -6.05 -4.66 -9.67
C ILE A 382 -7.09 -3.65 -9.16
N TRP A 383 -8.26 -3.58 -9.79
CA TRP A 383 -9.34 -2.69 -9.34
C TRP A 383 -9.81 -3.00 -7.91
N LEU A 384 -10.05 -4.28 -7.61
CA LEU A 384 -10.41 -4.70 -6.25
C LEU A 384 -9.30 -4.36 -5.24
N GLY A 385 -8.04 -4.63 -5.58
CA GLY A 385 -6.89 -4.27 -4.76
C GLY A 385 -6.80 -2.77 -4.50
N SER A 386 -7.02 -1.94 -5.53
CA SER A 386 -7.08 -0.49 -5.41
C SER A 386 -8.21 0.00 -4.50
N LEU A 387 -9.39 -0.60 -4.58
CA LEU A 387 -10.51 -0.28 -3.68
C LEU A 387 -10.21 -0.67 -2.23
N ILE A 388 -9.64 -1.85 -1.99
CA ILE A 388 -9.25 -2.30 -0.64
C ILE A 388 -8.19 -1.37 -0.06
N ALA A 389 -7.10 -1.13 -0.79
CA ALA A 389 -5.99 -0.29 -0.35
C ALA A 389 -6.44 1.16 -0.14
N GLY A 390 -7.26 1.71 -1.06
CA GLY A 390 -7.83 3.04 -0.94
C GLY A 390 -8.77 3.17 0.27
N THR A 391 -9.64 2.19 0.52
CA THR A 391 -10.53 2.18 1.70
C THR A 391 -9.73 2.10 2.99
N PHE A 392 -8.70 1.27 3.04
CA PHE A 392 -7.81 1.17 4.19
C PHE A 392 -7.08 2.49 4.45
N ALA A 393 -6.49 3.09 3.42
CA ALA A 393 -5.81 4.38 3.53
C ALA A 393 -6.77 5.48 4.03
N MET A 394 -7.98 5.56 3.47
CA MET A 394 -9.01 6.52 3.90
C MET A 394 -9.49 6.27 5.33
N ALA A 395 -9.60 5.02 5.76
CA ALA A 395 -9.94 4.69 7.14
C ALA A 395 -8.84 5.16 8.12
N VAL A 396 -7.56 4.95 7.78
CA VAL A 396 -6.42 5.44 8.57
C VAL A 396 -6.44 6.97 8.64
N VAL A 397 -6.68 7.66 7.52
CA VAL A 397 -6.84 9.12 7.49
C VAL A 397 -7.98 9.58 8.40
N GLY A 398 -9.15 8.93 8.34
CA GLY A 398 -10.30 9.27 9.18
C GLY A 398 -10.05 9.08 10.67
N VAL A 399 -9.28 8.05 11.06
CA VAL A 399 -8.89 7.83 12.47
C VAL A 399 -7.88 8.86 12.93
N ASN A 400 -6.84 9.14 12.14
CA ASN A 400 -5.75 10.04 12.53
C ASN A 400 -6.12 11.52 12.48
N HIS A 401 -7.07 11.90 11.62
CA HIS A 401 -7.52 13.28 11.47
C HIS A 401 -8.79 13.58 12.29
N ARG A 402 -9.08 12.77 13.32
CA ARG A 402 -10.25 12.95 14.17
C ARG A 402 -10.08 14.18 15.06
N GLY A 403 -11.05 15.10 15.00
CA GLY A 403 -11.06 16.32 15.82
C GLY A 403 -10.18 17.45 15.27
N VAL A 404 -9.58 17.28 14.10
CA VAL A 404 -8.80 18.31 13.41
C VAL A 404 -9.59 18.82 12.20
N VAL A 405 -9.48 20.12 11.92
CA VAL A 405 -10.10 20.77 10.77
C VAL A 405 -9.28 20.44 9.52
N TYR A 406 -9.94 19.94 8.47
CA TYR A 406 -9.29 19.76 7.19
C TYR A 406 -9.05 21.11 6.51
N GLU A 407 -7.88 21.25 5.89
CA GLU A 407 -7.66 22.31 4.90
C GLU A 407 -8.58 22.13 3.68
N PRO A 408 -8.96 23.20 2.96
CA PRO A 408 -9.95 23.11 1.88
C PRO A 408 -9.62 22.08 0.79
N MET A 409 -8.35 21.99 0.39
CA MET A 409 -7.91 21.03 -0.63
C MET A 409 -7.96 19.58 -0.11
N ALA A 410 -7.49 19.36 1.12
CA ALA A 410 -7.53 18.05 1.77
C ALA A 410 -8.98 17.58 2.03
N LEU A 411 -9.88 18.50 2.41
CA LEU A 411 -11.30 18.23 2.54
C LEU A 411 -11.88 17.80 1.18
N GLY A 412 -11.65 18.60 0.13
CA GLY A 412 -12.12 18.30 -1.22
C GLY A 412 -11.65 16.93 -1.70
N ALA A 413 -10.36 16.61 -1.50
CA ALA A 413 -9.79 15.31 -1.83
C ALA A 413 -10.44 14.18 -1.00
N SER A 414 -10.59 14.34 0.31
CA SER A 414 -11.22 13.35 1.19
C SER A 414 -12.66 13.04 0.78
N LEU A 415 -13.46 14.08 0.51
CA LEU A 415 -14.84 13.93 0.07
C LEU A 415 -14.92 13.24 -1.30
N ALA A 416 -14.08 13.65 -2.25
CA ALA A 416 -14.02 13.03 -3.57
C ALA A 416 -13.62 11.54 -3.49
N LEU A 417 -12.68 11.20 -2.60
CA LEU A 417 -12.22 9.83 -2.43
C LEU A 417 -13.28 8.95 -1.77
N TRP A 418 -13.92 9.40 -0.69
CA TRP A 418 -15.02 8.65 -0.07
C TRP A 418 -16.18 8.44 -1.03
N ALA A 419 -16.55 9.46 -1.81
CA ALA A 419 -17.58 9.33 -2.83
C ALA A 419 -17.16 8.33 -3.93
N THR A 420 -15.93 8.40 -4.40
CA THR A 420 -15.40 7.49 -5.42
C THR A 420 -15.35 6.04 -4.92
N LEU A 421 -14.95 5.82 -3.67
CA LEU A 421 -14.95 4.51 -3.02
C LEU A 421 -16.37 3.97 -2.86
N ALA A 422 -17.32 4.77 -2.40
CA ALA A 422 -18.72 4.38 -2.28
C ALA A 422 -19.30 3.93 -3.64
N VAL A 423 -19.08 4.72 -4.69
CA VAL A 423 -19.51 4.38 -6.06
C VAL A 423 -18.77 3.13 -6.57
N GLY A 424 -17.45 3.03 -6.34
CA GLY A 424 -16.64 1.92 -6.81
C GLY A 424 -17.03 0.58 -6.19
N TRP A 425 -17.24 0.55 -4.86
CA TRP A 425 -17.74 -0.62 -4.15
C TRP A 425 -19.16 -0.99 -4.56
N TYR A 426 -20.04 -0.01 -4.79
CA TYR A 426 -21.40 -0.25 -5.28
C TYR A 426 -21.41 -0.87 -6.68
N GLN A 427 -20.60 -0.37 -7.61
CA GLN A 427 -20.47 -0.98 -8.95
C GLN A 427 -19.94 -2.42 -8.86
N LEU A 428 -18.97 -2.67 -7.97
CA LEU A 428 -18.44 -4.01 -7.76
C LEU A 428 -19.45 -4.94 -7.08
N SER A 429 -20.29 -4.43 -6.17
CA SER A 429 -21.33 -5.23 -5.53
C SER A 429 -22.38 -5.68 -6.54
N ARG A 430 -22.77 -4.82 -7.48
CA ARG A 430 -23.72 -5.16 -8.56
C ARG A 430 -23.16 -6.21 -9.50
N THR A 431 -21.89 -6.11 -9.88
CA THR A 431 -21.26 -7.07 -10.79
C THR A 431 -20.98 -8.43 -10.16
N ARG A 432 -20.75 -8.48 -8.84
CA ARG A 432 -20.46 -9.72 -8.09
C ARG A 432 -21.65 -10.25 -7.28
N GLU A 433 -22.79 -9.58 -7.33
CA GLU A 433 -24.00 -9.85 -6.53
C GLU A 433 -23.72 -10.07 -5.03
N SER A 434 -22.79 -9.28 -4.47
CA SER A 434 -22.28 -9.47 -3.11
C SER A 434 -22.85 -8.47 -2.12
N LEU A 435 -23.56 -8.99 -1.11
CA LEU A 435 -24.08 -8.22 0.02
C LEU A 435 -22.96 -7.51 0.80
N LEU A 436 -21.83 -8.20 1.03
CA LEU A 436 -20.72 -7.65 1.80
C LEU A 436 -20.16 -6.38 1.12
N LEU A 437 -19.99 -6.42 -0.20
CA LEU A 437 -19.46 -5.28 -0.95
C LEU A 437 -20.41 -4.08 -0.93
N LEU A 438 -21.72 -4.34 -0.94
CA LEU A 438 -22.73 -3.31 -0.81
C LEU A 438 -22.68 -2.65 0.58
N LEU A 439 -22.50 -3.43 1.65
CA LEU A 439 -22.32 -2.88 3.00
C LEU A 439 -21.05 -2.02 3.12
N VAL A 440 -19.96 -2.41 2.44
CA VAL A 440 -18.73 -1.59 2.39
C VAL A 440 -18.96 -0.28 1.63
N ALA A 441 -19.73 -0.30 0.54
CA ALA A 441 -20.12 0.91 -0.19
C ALA A 441 -20.89 1.88 0.70
N GLU A 442 -21.85 1.38 1.49
CA GLU A 442 -22.61 2.19 2.44
C GLU A 442 -21.75 2.71 3.59
N ALA A 443 -20.82 1.90 4.10
CA ALA A 443 -19.86 2.37 5.10
C ALA A 443 -19.00 3.52 4.57
N CYS A 444 -18.58 3.47 3.30
CA CYS A 444 -17.88 4.58 2.65
C CYS A 444 -18.77 5.82 2.49
N GLY A 445 -20.04 5.64 2.12
CA GLY A 445 -21.03 6.72 2.06
C GLY A 445 -21.31 7.35 3.43
N LEU A 446 -21.36 6.54 4.48
CA LEU A 446 -21.46 7.03 5.86
C LEU A 446 -20.21 7.80 6.28
N ALA A 447 -19.02 7.29 5.94
CA ALA A 447 -17.76 7.96 6.23
C ALA A 447 -17.66 9.33 5.53
N LEU A 448 -18.18 9.45 4.30
CA LEU A 448 -18.34 10.73 3.60
C LEU A 448 -19.17 11.72 4.43
N LEU A 449 -20.37 11.30 4.85
CA LEU A 449 -21.28 12.13 5.66
C LEU A 449 -20.66 12.51 7.01
N LEU A 450 -19.97 11.57 7.66
CA LEU A 450 -19.28 11.82 8.93
C LEU A 450 -18.13 12.81 8.76
N THR A 451 -17.42 12.78 7.63
CA THR A 451 -16.35 13.74 7.32
C THR A 451 -16.93 15.15 7.14
N VAL A 452 -18.03 15.29 6.40
CA VAL A 452 -18.75 16.56 6.26
C VAL A 452 -19.24 17.07 7.62
N ARG A 453 -19.90 16.20 8.40
CA ARG A 453 -20.38 16.51 9.75
C ARG A 453 -19.25 16.99 10.66
N GLN A 454 -18.14 16.25 10.70
CA GLN A 454 -16.97 16.63 11.51
C GLN A 454 -16.45 18.01 11.10
N GLN A 455 -16.30 18.26 9.80
CA GLN A 455 -15.81 19.56 9.32
C GLN A 455 -16.75 20.69 9.73
N ILE A 456 -18.07 20.52 9.54
CA ILE A 456 -19.06 21.53 9.95
C ILE A 456 -18.99 21.78 11.45
N GLN A 457 -18.93 20.73 12.27
CA GLN A 457 -18.84 20.87 13.73
C GLN A 457 -17.59 21.58 14.21
N LEU A 458 -16.46 21.37 13.54
CA LEU A 458 -15.19 21.99 13.92
C LEU A 458 -15.03 23.43 13.40
N THR A 459 -15.72 23.77 12.30
CA THR A 459 -15.62 25.09 11.66
C THR A 459 -16.76 26.02 12.01
N THR A 460 -17.89 25.49 12.49
CA THR A 460 -19.10 26.26 12.73
C THR A 460 -19.77 25.85 14.04
N SER A 461 -20.46 26.79 14.68
CA SER A 461 -21.15 26.56 15.96
C SER A 461 -22.62 26.16 15.82
N TRP A 462 -23.18 26.16 14.61
CA TRP A 462 -24.62 25.97 14.41
C TRP A 462 -25.05 24.49 14.33
N TRP A 463 -24.14 23.56 14.02
CA TRP A 463 -24.46 22.13 13.94
C TRP A 463 -24.44 21.46 15.32
N SER A 464 -25.59 21.43 15.98
CA SER A 464 -25.82 20.70 17.22
C SER A 464 -26.03 19.18 17.00
N LEU A 465 -25.99 18.41 18.08
CA LEU A 465 -26.28 16.97 18.08
C LEU A 465 -27.73 16.65 17.66
N GLU A 466 -28.64 17.61 17.75
CA GLU A 466 -30.03 17.47 17.28
C GLU A 466 -30.10 17.42 15.75
N TYR A 467 -29.22 18.15 15.05
CA TYR A 467 -29.16 18.11 13.59
C TYR A 467 -28.71 16.77 13.03
N ASP A 468 -27.97 15.96 13.80
CA ASP A 468 -27.64 14.58 13.42
C ASP A 468 -28.92 13.73 13.30
N VAL A 469 -29.88 13.97 14.19
CA VAL A 469 -31.18 13.30 14.18
C VAL A 469 -32.02 13.76 13.01
N TRP A 470 -32.09 15.07 12.75
CA TRP A 470 -32.78 15.62 11.59
C TRP A 470 -32.19 15.12 10.26
N ALA A 471 -30.86 15.05 10.17
CA ALA A 471 -30.18 14.48 9.02
C ALA A 471 -30.53 12.99 8.84
N SER A 472 -30.53 12.21 9.91
CA SER A 472 -30.96 10.80 9.87
C SER A 472 -32.41 10.64 9.40
N LEU A 473 -33.32 11.53 9.81
CA LEU A 473 -34.71 11.53 9.36
C LEU A 473 -34.83 11.88 7.87
N ALA A 474 -34.09 12.89 7.41
CA ALA A 474 -34.04 13.26 6.00
C ALA A 474 -33.52 12.10 5.14
N VAL A 475 -32.44 11.43 5.57
CA VAL A 475 -31.91 10.24 4.88
C VAL A 475 -32.93 9.10 4.87
N THR A 476 -33.61 8.84 5.99
CA THR A 476 -34.63 7.78 6.06
C THR A 476 -35.81 8.07 5.13
N ALA A 477 -36.25 9.33 5.03
CA ALA A 477 -37.29 9.75 4.10
C ALA A 477 -36.85 9.62 2.63
N LEU A 478 -35.61 9.99 2.31
CA LEU A 478 -35.03 9.82 0.98
C LEU A 478 -34.94 8.34 0.59
N LEU A 479 -34.46 7.47 1.48
CA LEU A 479 -34.40 6.02 1.25
C LEU A 479 -35.79 5.43 1.04
N ALA A 480 -36.80 5.91 1.78
CA ALA A 480 -38.18 5.46 1.60
C ALA A 480 -38.72 5.88 0.22
N GLY A 481 -38.44 7.11 -0.23
CA GLY A 481 -38.79 7.59 -1.56
C GLY A 481 -38.06 6.85 -2.68
N LEU A 482 -36.77 6.58 -2.52
CA LEU A 482 -35.97 5.80 -3.48
C LEU A 482 -36.51 4.38 -3.64
N ARG A 483 -36.99 3.75 -2.56
CA ARG A 483 -37.61 2.42 -2.63
C ARG A 483 -38.86 2.39 -3.52
N GLU A 484 -39.70 3.44 -3.47
CA GLU A 484 -40.91 3.52 -4.30
C GLU A 484 -40.57 3.70 -5.79
N LEU A 485 -39.41 4.29 -6.09
CA LEU A 485 -38.92 4.44 -7.47
C LEU A 485 -38.28 3.15 -8.00
N ASP A 486 -37.76 2.29 -7.10
CA ASP A 486 -36.87 1.17 -7.45
C ASP A 486 -37.56 -0.20 -7.31
N ASP A 487 -38.70 -0.37 -7.99
CA ASP A 487 -39.41 -1.65 -8.12
C ASP A 487 -38.62 -2.71 -8.94
N LEU A 488 -37.37 -2.40 -9.37
CA LEU A 488 -36.57 -3.18 -10.32
C LEU A 488 -35.17 -3.60 -9.79
N GLY A 489 -34.82 -3.30 -8.54
CA GLY A 489 -33.51 -3.60 -7.95
C GLY A 489 -33.27 -5.09 -7.61
N ALA A 490 -32.00 -5.50 -7.53
CA ALA A 490 -31.64 -6.88 -7.20
C ALA A 490 -32.01 -7.25 -5.76
N LYS A 491 -32.26 -8.54 -5.48
CA LYS A 491 -32.73 -9.03 -4.15
C LYS A 491 -31.83 -8.58 -2.98
N HIS A 492 -30.53 -8.43 -3.20
CA HIS A 492 -29.58 -7.99 -2.18
C HIS A 492 -29.63 -6.48 -1.91
N GLU A 493 -29.77 -5.64 -2.94
CA GLU A 493 -29.97 -4.18 -2.82
C GLU A 493 -31.22 -3.89 -1.99
N ARG A 494 -32.32 -4.60 -2.29
CA ARG A 494 -33.56 -4.50 -1.52
C ARG A 494 -33.36 -4.86 -0.05
N ARG A 495 -32.61 -5.91 0.28
CA ARG A 495 -32.38 -6.30 1.68
C ARG A 495 -31.62 -5.23 2.46
N VAL A 496 -30.62 -4.60 1.85
CA VAL A 496 -29.82 -3.57 2.51
C VAL A 496 -30.64 -2.30 2.71
N LEU A 497 -31.38 -1.87 1.69
CA LEU A 497 -32.30 -0.75 1.80
C LEU A 497 -33.31 -0.96 2.94
N LEU A 498 -33.86 -2.16 3.05
CA LEU A 498 -34.74 -2.54 4.16
C LEU A 498 -34.02 -2.54 5.52
N ALA A 499 -32.79 -3.03 5.58
CA ALA A 499 -32.00 -2.97 6.80
C ALA A 499 -31.78 -1.51 7.25
N ASN A 500 -31.41 -0.61 6.34
CA ASN A 500 -31.17 0.80 6.67
C ASN A 500 -32.43 1.53 7.13
N LEU A 501 -33.57 1.27 6.51
CA LEU A 501 -34.86 1.82 6.94
C LEU A 501 -35.28 1.39 8.35
N LEU A 502 -34.73 0.28 8.86
CA LEU A 502 -34.96 -0.19 10.23
C LEU A 502 -33.86 0.24 11.19
N VAL A 503 -32.60 0.23 10.75
CA VAL A 503 -31.44 0.55 11.57
C VAL A 503 -31.33 2.05 11.83
N LEU A 504 -31.59 2.91 10.84
CA LEU A 504 -31.46 4.36 11.00
C LEU A 504 -32.40 4.94 12.08
N PRO A 505 -33.70 4.58 12.16
CA PRO A 505 -34.56 5.03 13.25
C PRO A 505 -34.05 4.57 14.62
N LEU A 506 -33.61 3.32 14.74
CA LEU A 506 -33.08 2.77 15.99
C LEU A 506 -31.76 3.45 16.39
N ALA A 507 -30.90 3.73 15.42
CA ALA A 507 -29.65 4.45 15.62
C ALA A 507 -29.92 5.89 16.05
N ALA A 508 -30.91 6.57 15.46
CA ALA A 508 -31.32 7.92 15.87
C ALA A 508 -31.88 7.96 17.30
N ILE A 509 -32.69 6.98 17.69
CA ILE A 509 -33.18 6.83 19.08
C ILE A 509 -32.01 6.57 20.02
N GLY A 510 -31.13 5.62 19.69
CA GLY A 510 -29.95 5.31 20.50
C GLY A 510 -29.00 6.50 20.63
N TRP A 511 -28.85 7.30 19.58
CA TRP A 511 -28.09 8.55 19.58
C TRP A 511 -28.70 9.60 20.49
N ALA A 512 -30.03 9.77 20.43
CA ALA A 512 -30.74 10.70 21.30
C ALA A 512 -30.60 10.33 22.78
N ILE A 513 -30.74 9.04 23.10
CA ILE A 513 -30.56 8.53 24.47
C ILE A 513 -29.12 8.70 24.94
N LYS A 514 -28.14 8.33 24.11
CA LYS A 514 -26.71 8.38 24.50
C LYS A 514 -26.22 9.80 24.79
N ASN A 515 -26.77 10.80 24.10
CA ASN A 515 -26.35 12.19 24.22
C ASN A 515 -27.32 13.04 25.06
N ASP A 516 -28.21 12.42 25.82
CA ASP A 516 -29.20 13.09 26.67
C ASP A 516 -29.99 14.20 25.95
N LEU A 517 -30.37 13.95 24.69
CA LEU A 517 -31.13 14.92 23.90
C LEU A 517 -32.54 15.14 24.47
N PRO A 518 -33.15 16.32 24.28
CA PRO A 518 -34.51 16.58 24.72
C PRO A 518 -35.49 15.52 24.21
N SER A 519 -36.47 15.15 25.05
CA SER A 519 -37.47 14.14 24.69
C SER A 519 -38.25 14.50 23.42
N ASP A 520 -38.38 15.81 23.12
CA ASP A 520 -38.93 16.34 21.87
C ASP A 520 -38.33 15.70 20.62
N VAL A 521 -37.00 15.59 20.57
CA VAL A 521 -36.27 15.06 19.42
C VAL A 521 -36.59 13.58 19.22
N THR A 522 -36.62 12.81 20.31
CA THR A 522 -36.96 11.37 20.27
C THR A 522 -38.43 11.15 19.87
N ILE A 523 -39.34 12.00 20.34
CA ILE A 523 -40.76 12.01 19.95
C ILE A 523 -40.87 12.23 18.43
N VAL A 524 -40.19 13.24 17.88
CA VAL A 524 -40.19 13.51 16.44
C VAL A 524 -39.66 12.30 15.65
N VAL A 525 -38.57 11.68 16.10
CA VAL A 525 -38.02 10.47 15.44
C VAL A 525 -39.04 9.35 15.38
N LEU A 526 -39.69 9.03 16.50
CA LEU A 526 -40.69 7.97 16.56
C LEU A 526 -41.90 8.31 15.69
N GLY A 527 -42.41 9.54 15.76
CA GLY A 527 -43.57 9.98 14.99
C GLY A 527 -43.31 9.95 13.47
N VAL A 528 -42.25 10.61 13.01
CA VAL A 528 -41.91 10.71 11.58
C VAL A 528 -41.61 9.34 10.99
N ASN A 529 -40.80 8.50 11.66
CA ASN A 529 -40.51 7.16 11.15
C ASN A 529 -41.74 6.25 11.15
N SER A 530 -42.67 6.40 12.09
CA SER A 530 -43.94 5.66 12.07
C SER A 530 -44.78 6.01 10.84
N VAL A 531 -44.83 7.30 10.48
CA VAL A 531 -45.52 7.77 9.26
C VAL A 531 -44.82 7.26 8.01
N ILE A 532 -43.48 7.31 7.95
CA ILE A 532 -42.70 6.78 6.83
C ILE A 532 -42.99 5.28 6.67
N LEU A 533 -42.88 4.48 7.73
CA LEU A 533 -43.14 3.03 7.68
C LEU A 533 -44.59 2.71 7.29
N LEU A 534 -45.56 3.51 7.75
CA LEU A 534 -46.96 3.36 7.34
C LEU A 534 -47.13 3.62 5.84
N PHE A 535 -46.48 4.66 5.30
CA PHE A 535 -46.46 4.96 3.87
C PHE A 535 -45.88 3.79 3.07
N MET A 536 -44.76 3.22 3.52
CA MET A 536 -44.13 2.05 2.89
C MET A 536 -44.94 0.76 2.96
N GLY A 537 -45.87 0.64 3.91
CA GLY A 537 -46.79 -0.49 4.06
C GLY A 537 -48.10 -0.33 3.29
N ARG A 538 -48.28 0.79 2.56
CA ARG A 538 -49.47 1.08 1.77
C ARG A 538 -49.66 0.03 0.69
N GLY A 539 -50.89 -0.46 0.54
CA GLY A 539 -51.25 -1.47 -0.48
C GLY A 539 -51.06 -2.94 -0.05
N GLN A 540 -50.31 -3.22 1.03
CA GLN A 540 -50.13 -4.58 1.56
C GLN A 540 -50.62 -4.70 3.00
N LYS A 541 -51.83 -5.25 3.19
CA LYS A 541 -52.47 -5.36 4.52
C LYS A 541 -51.60 -6.08 5.57
N LYS A 542 -50.84 -7.10 5.17
CA LYS A 542 -49.97 -7.92 6.06
C LYS A 542 -48.48 -7.54 5.98
N SER A 543 -48.17 -6.27 5.71
CA SER A 543 -46.78 -5.83 5.58
C SER A 543 -46.09 -5.64 6.93
N PRO A 544 -44.84 -6.12 7.14
CA PRO A 544 -44.10 -5.91 8.38
C PRO A 544 -43.89 -4.41 8.70
N TYR A 545 -43.90 -3.51 7.70
CA TYR A 545 -43.80 -2.06 7.94
C TYR A 545 -45.02 -1.52 8.68
N ASN A 546 -46.22 -2.05 8.41
CA ASN A 546 -47.43 -1.64 9.15
C ASN A 546 -47.36 -2.06 10.62
N ALA A 547 -46.72 -3.20 10.92
CA ALA A 547 -46.51 -3.60 12.31
C ALA A 547 -45.56 -2.65 13.04
N LEU A 548 -44.43 -2.33 12.41
CA LEU A 548 -43.43 -1.43 12.98
C LEU A 548 -43.93 0.02 13.08
N ALA A 549 -44.76 0.47 12.13
CA ALA A 549 -45.43 1.78 12.20
C ALA A 549 -46.35 1.88 13.42
N VAL A 550 -47.13 0.83 13.71
CA VAL A 550 -48.00 0.79 14.90
C VAL A 550 -47.15 0.77 16.18
N LEU A 551 -46.08 -0.02 16.23
CA LEU A 551 -45.17 -0.06 17.37
C LEU A 551 -44.51 1.30 17.63
N GLY A 552 -44.01 1.95 16.58
CA GLY A 552 -43.43 3.29 16.66
C GLY A 552 -44.45 4.34 17.12
N PHE A 553 -45.71 4.25 16.65
CA PHE A 553 -46.78 5.15 17.07
C PHE A 553 -47.17 4.94 18.54
N VAL A 554 -47.22 3.69 19.01
CA VAL A 554 -47.44 3.39 20.43
C VAL A 554 -46.30 3.96 21.28
N ALA A 555 -45.05 3.75 20.88
CA ALA A 555 -43.88 4.31 21.58
C ALA A 555 -43.92 5.84 21.61
N PHE A 556 -44.30 6.48 20.50
CA PHE A 556 -44.53 7.92 20.41
C PHE A 556 -45.60 8.39 21.42
N ALA A 557 -46.76 7.74 21.46
CA ALA A 557 -47.85 8.10 22.36
C ALA A 557 -47.45 7.93 23.83
N VAL A 558 -46.78 6.83 24.17
CA VAL A 558 -46.24 6.56 25.51
C VAL A 558 -45.22 7.63 25.92
N LEU A 559 -44.32 8.02 25.02
CA LEU A 559 -43.28 9.00 25.32
C LEU A 559 -43.83 10.41 25.51
N ILE A 560 -44.88 10.80 24.76
CA ILE A 560 -45.60 12.06 24.96
C ILE A 560 -46.27 12.08 26.33
N VAL A 561 -46.98 11.00 26.68
CA VAL A 561 -47.65 10.86 27.97
C VAL A 561 -46.66 10.99 29.12
N TYR A 562 -45.50 10.33 29.02
CA TYR A 562 -44.46 10.36 30.03
C TYR A 562 -43.79 11.74 30.14
N SER A 563 -43.35 12.31 29.02
CA SER A 563 -42.42 13.43 29.02
C SER A 563 -43.06 14.81 28.82
N LYS A 564 -44.27 14.89 28.26
CA LYS A 564 -44.96 16.16 27.99
C LYS A 564 -46.21 16.37 28.82
N LEU A 565 -46.96 15.31 29.05
CA LEU A 565 -48.14 15.37 29.90
C LEU A 565 -47.82 15.05 31.36
N GLU A 566 -46.60 14.55 31.64
CA GLU A 566 -46.12 14.12 32.97
C GLU A 566 -47.10 13.19 33.70
N LEU A 567 -47.91 12.45 32.95
CA LEU A 567 -48.94 11.57 33.49
C LEU A 567 -48.29 10.27 33.94
N ARG A 568 -48.12 10.13 35.26
CA ARG A 568 -47.55 8.93 35.89
C ARG A 568 -48.60 7.86 36.20
N SER A 569 -49.76 7.90 35.56
CA SER A 569 -50.83 6.92 35.77
C SER A 569 -50.70 5.72 34.82
N LEU A 570 -50.82 4.51 35.36
CA LEU A 570 -50.72 3.25 34.60
C LEU A 570 -51.61 3.24 33.35
N GLN A 571 -52.85 3.74 33.47
CA GLN A 571 -53.80 3.83 32.37
C GLN A 571 -53.28 4.63 31.16
N ALA A 572 -52.46 5.65 31.39
CA ALA A 572 -51.95 6.50 30.32
C ALA A 572 -50.92 5.77 29.42
N TYR A 573 -50.34 4.66 29.91
CA TYR A 573 -49.44 3.78 29.16
C TYR A 573 -50.17 2.56 28.58
N VAL A 574 -51.08 1.97 29.38
CA VAL A 574 -51.80 0.75 29.01
C VAL A 574 -52.81 1.02 27.89
N ILE A 575 -53.45 2.21 27.84
CA ILE A 575 -54.43 2.54 26.81
C ILE A 575 -53.78 2.64 25.41
N PRO A 576 -52.71 3.44 25.18
CA PRO A 576 -52.03 3.46 23.88
C PRO A 576 -51.46 2.10 23.48
N ALA A 577 -50.83 1.37 24.41
CA ALA A 577 -50.27 0.05 24.14
C ALA A 577 -51.36 -0.97 23.76
N GLY A 578 -52.47 -0.99 24.50
CA GLY A 578 -53.60 -1.86 24.20
C GLY A 578 -54.25 -1.53 22.86
N GLY A 579 -54.44 -0.25 22.55
CA GLY A 579 -54.90 0.20 21.24
C GLY A 579 -54.00 -0.30 20.10
N GLY A 580 -52.68 -0.20 20.25
CA GLY A 580 -51.72 -0.73 19.29
C GLY A 580 -51.83 -2.24 19.07
N VAL A 581 -51.94 -3.03 20.15
CA VAL A 581 -52.13 -4.48 20.04
C VAL A 581 -53.42 -4.83 19.29
N LEU A 582 -54.53 -4.12 19.56
CA LEU A 582 -55.78 -4.32 18.83
C LEU A 582 -55.67 -3.99 17.34
N VAL A 583 -54.93 -2.94 16.98
CA VAL A 583 -54.65 -2.60 15.57
C VAL A 583 -53.80 -3.69 14.91
N LEU A 584 -52.76 -4.19 15.58
CA LEU A 584 -51.95 -5.31 15.08
C LEU A 584 -52.79 -6.58 14.88
N LEU A 585 -53.66 -6.93 15.83
CA LEU A 585 -54.59 -8.06 15.70
C LEU A 585 -55.56 -7.87 14.53
N ARG A 586 -55.98 -6.63 14.24
CA ARG A 586 -56.83 -6.34 13.07
C ARG A 586 -56.07 -6.53 11.76
N LEU A 587 -54.80 -6.14 11.70
CA LEU A 587 -53.95 -6.22 10.50
C LEU A 587 -53.47 -7.64 10.21
N PHE A 588 -53.11 -8.41 11.24
CA PHE A 588 -52.45 -9.73 11.11
C PHE A 588 -53.29 -10.92 11.61
N GLY A 589 -54.36 -10.69 12.36
CA GLY A 589 -55.17 -11.74 12.99
C GLY A 589 -56.05 -12.55 12.04
N GLY A 590 -55.77 -12.55 10.74
CA GLY A 590 -56.35 -13.48 9.77
C GLY A 590 -55.66 -14.84 9.76
N ASP A 591 -54.42 -14.91 10.25
CA ASP A 591 -53.63 -16.15 10.33
C ASP A 591 -53.61 -16.77 11.74
N MET A 592 -54.30 -16.12 12.69
CA MET A 592 -54.43 -16.60 14.06
C MET A 592 -55.73 -17.39 14.22
N ASP A 593 -55.69 -18.42 15.05
CA ASP A 593 -56.90 -19.11 15.47
C ASP A 593 -57.89 -18.13 16.13
N LEU A 594 -59.18 -18.32 15.80
CA LEU A 594 -60.27 -17.46 16.26
C LEU A 594 -60.34 -17.40 17.79
N GLU A 595 -60.02 -18.51 18.45
CA GLU A 595 -59.98 -18.58 19.92
C GLU A 595 -58.81 -17.76 20.49
N ALA A 596 -57.61 -17.93 19.94
CA ALA A 596 -56.43 -17.16 20.35
C ALA A 596 -56.63 -15.66 20.16
N ARG A 597 -57.19 -15.25 19.01
CA ARG A 597 -57.50 -13.84 18.74
C ARG A 597 -58.50 -13.26 19.75
N ARG A 598 -59.59 -13.97 20.05
CA ARG A 598 -60.58 -13.52 21.03
C ARG A 598 -59.99 -13.41 22.44
N LYS A 599 -59.08 -14.32 22.82
CA LYS A 599 -58.36 -14.27 24.10
C LYS A 599 -57.45 -13.05 24.20
N VAL A 600 -56.68 -12.73 23.15
CA VAL A 600 -55.82 -11.53 23.18
C VAL A 600 -56.68 -10.25 23.19
N GLU A 601 -57.73 -10.17 22.36
CA GLU A 601 -58.66 -9.04 22.36
C GLU A 601 -59.31 -8.83 23.75
N SER A 602 -59.76 -9.90 24.42
CA SER A 602 -60.36 -9.80 25.75
C SER A 602 -59.36 -9.37 26.83
N VAL A 603 -58.15 -9.94 26.83
CA VAL A 603 -57.09 -9.60 27.80
C VAL A 603 -56.67 -8.14 27.66
N VAL A 604 -56.51 -7.65 26.43
CA VAL A 604 -56.12 -6.25 26.17
C VAL A 604 -57.20 -5.28 26.63
N LEU A 605 -58.47 -5.54 26.30
CA LEU A 605 -59.59 -4.71 26.76
C LEU A 605 -59.72 -4.70 28.28
N LEU A 606 -59.64 -5.87 28.92
CA LEU A 606 -59.66 -5.98 30.38
C LEU A 606 -58.50 -5.23 31.02
N SER A 607 -57.32 -5.24 30.39
CA SER A 607 -56.15 -4.48 30.88
C SER A 607 -56.36 -2.96 30.76
N MET A 608 -56.94 -2.48 29.64
CA MET A 608 -57.25 -1.06 29.45
C MET A 608 -58.34 -0.56 30.40
N ILE A 609 -59.43 -1.32 30.56
CA ILE A 609 -60.52 -0.99 31.48
C ILE A 609 -60.04 -1.11 32.93
N GLY A 610 -59.31 -2.19 33.27
CA GLY A 610 -58.80 -2.45 34.62
C GLY A 610 -57.79 -1.41 35.10
N SER A 611 -56.84 -1.01 34.24
CA SER A 611 -55.88 0.06 34.56
C SER A 611 -56.57 1.40 34.79
N SER A 612 -57.66 1.69 34.07
CA SER A 612 -58.48 2.89 34.27
C SER A 612 -59.34 2.81 35.53
N ALA A 613 -59.91 1.63 35.81
CA ALA A 613 -60.74 1.37 36.97
C ALA A 613 -59.94 1.44 38.27
N TYR A 614 -58.67 1.00 38.28
CA TYR A 614 -57.78 1.07 39.45
C TYR A 614 -57.72 2.48 40.03
N TYR A 615 -57.40 3.50 39.21
CA TYR A 615 -57.34 4.89 39.68
C TYR A 615 -58.73 5.47 39.94
N ALA A 616 -59.74 5.08 39.15
CA ALA A 616 -61.11 5.55 39.34
C ALA A 616 -61.72 5.08 40.67
N LEU A 617 -61.38 3.88 41.15
CA LEU A 617 -62.00 3.24 42.32
C LEU A 617 -61.16 3.34 43.60
N ILE A 618 -59.84 3.09 43.50
CA ILE A 618 -58.98 2.89 44.68
C ILE A 618 -58.31 4.19 45.13
N ASP A 619 -57.96 5.07 44.20
CA ASP A 619 -57.33 6.35 44.55
C ASP A 619 -58.39 7.43 44.83
N LEU A 620 -58.53 7.78 46.10
CA LEU A 620 -59.43 8.83 46.61
C LEU A 620 -58.83 10.24 46.48
N ARG A 621 -57.53 10.37 46.18
CA ARG A 621 -56.83 11.67 46.15
C ARG A 621 -57.05 12.46 44.87
N HIS A 622 -57.54 11.81 43.80
CA HIS A 622 -57.68 12.43 42.50
C HIS A 622 -59.14 12.78 42.12
N PRO A 623 -59.37 13.94 41.46
CA PRO A 623 -60.71 14.42 41.10
C PRO A 623 -61.41 13.57 40.02
N ILE A 624 -62.70 13.89 39.78
CA ILE A 624 -63.65 13.27 38.83
C ILE A 624 -63.05 12.98 37.43
N GLY A 625 -61.96 13.64 37.05
CA GLY A 625 -61.22 13.40 35.79
C GLY A 625 -60.88 11.94 35.51
N PHE A 626 -60.49 11.13 36.50
CA PHE A 626 -60.19 9.70 36.27
C PHE A 626 -61.45 8.88 35.96
N ASN A 627 -62.59 9.23 36.59
CA ASN A 627 -63.88 8.63 36.24
C ASN A 627 -64.28 9.00 34.80
N LEU A 628 -64.03 10.24 34.36
CA LEU A 628 -64.26 10.65 32.96
C LEU A 628 -63.39 9.87 31.98
N THR A 629 -62.12 9.59 32.32
CA THR A 629 -61.26 8.74 31.46
C THR A 629 -61.76 7.30 31.37
N LEU A 630 -62.19 6.71 32.49
CA LEU A 630 -62.81 5.37 32.50
C LEU A 630 -64.08 5.35 31.65
N LEU A 631 -64.93 6.36 31.80
CA LEU A 631 -66.18 6.50 31.05
C LEU A 631 -65.91 6.64 29.53
N GLY A 632 -64.90 7.43 29.15
CA GLY A 632 -64.44 7.56 27.78
C GLY A 632 -63.90 6.26 27.18
N VAL A 633 -63.05 5.51 27.91
CA VAL A 633 -62.53 4.20 27.48
C VAL A 633 -63.67 3.18 27.31
N CYS A 634 -64.64 3.17 28.23
CA CYS A 634 -65.79 2.28 28.15
C CYS A 634 -66.71 2.62 26.98
N PHE A 635 -66.95 3.91 26.69
CA PHE A 635 -67.70 4.32 25.49
C PHE A 635 -66.95 3.96 24.20
N ALA A 636 -65.64 4.19 24.15
CA ALA A 636 -64.82 3.79 23.00
C ALA A 636 -64.86 2.27 22.78
N ALA A 637 -64.81 1.48 23.86
CA ALA A 637 -64.96 0.03 23.80
C ALA A 637 -66.35 -0.39 23.30
N MET A 638 -67.44 0.24 23.77
CA MET A 638 -68.79 -0.04 23.29
C MET A 638 -68.99 0.36 21.81
N LEU A 639 -68.47 1.52 21.40
CA LEU A 639 -68.52 2.00 20.02
C LEU A 639 -67.74 1.06 19.10
N ALA A 640 -66.53 0.66 19.50
CA ALA A 640 -65.75 -0.34 18.78
C ALA A 640 -66.48 -1.69 18.73
N GLY A 641 -67.11 -2.12 19.83
CA GLY A 641 -67.92 -3.33 19.89
C GLY A 641 -69.13 -3.33 18.96
N SER A 642 -69.78 -2.17 18.78
CA SER A 642 -70.91 -2.02 17.86
C SER A 642 -70.46 -2.04 16.40
N LEU A 643 -69.37 -1.33 16.08
CA LEU A 643 -68.79 -1.26 14.74
C LEU A 643 -68.18 -2.60 14.30
N LEU A 644 -67.58 -3.33 15.24
CA LEU A 644 -66.90 -4.61 14.99
C LEU A 644 -67.81 -5.83 15.20
N ARG A 645 -69.07 -5.63 15.61
CA ARG A 645 -70.05 -6.69 15.98
C ARG A 645 -69.51 -7.69 17.00
N ALA A 646 -68.70 -7.23 17.94
CA ALA A 646 -68.06 -8.07 18.95
C ALA A 646 -68.75 -7.90 20.31
N ARG A 647 -69.47 -8.94 20.77
CA ARG A 647 -70.25 -8.91 22.03
C ARG A 647 -69.40 -8.65 23.27
N VAL A 648 -68.14 -9.09 23.27
CA VAL A 648 -67.20 -8.92 24.40
C VAL A 648 -66.89 -7.44 24.66
N TYR A 649 -66.76 -6.64 23.62
CA TYR A 649 -66.49 -5.20 23.71
C TYR A 649 -67.70 -4.43 24.25
N LEU A 650 -68.91 -4.82 23.82
CA LEU A 650 -70.17 -4.24 24.33
C LEU A 650 -70.40 -4.59 25.81
N GLY A 651 -70.19 -5.85 26.18
CA GLY A 651 -70.34 -6.32 27.56
C GLY A 651 -69.32 -5.69 28.52
N GLY A 652 -68.03 -5.70 28.14
CA GLY A 652 -66.97 -5.09 28.94
C GLY A 652 -67.13 -3.58 29.11
N GLY A 653 -67.49 -2.88 28.02
CA GLY A 653 -67.75 -1.43 28.08
C GLY A 653 -68.96 -1.09 28.94
N ALA A 654 -70.08 -1.81 28.80
CA ALA A 654 -71.27 -1.58 29.62
C ALA A 654 -71.02 -1.84 31.12
N ALA A 655 -70.33 -2.92 31.45
CA ALA A 655 -69.95 -3.24 32.83
C ALA A 655 -69.03 -2.15 33.42
N GLY A 656 -68.08 -1.64 32.63
CA GLY A 656 -67.20 -0.55 33.05
C GLY A 656 -67.93 0.79 33.27
N ILE A 657 -68.96 1.12 32.47
CA ILE A 657 -69.80 2.32 32.69
C ILE A 657 -70.57 2.18 34.01
N LEU A 658 -71.20 1.03 34.27
CA LEU A 658 -71.93 0.79 35.52
C LEU A 658 -71.01 0.92 36.74
N LEU A 659 -69.81 0.35 36.66
CA LEU A 659 -68.80 0.45 37.71
C LEU A 659 -68.31 1.89 37.91
N CYS A 660 -68.16 2.66 36.82
CA CYS A 660 -67.80 4.07 36.88
C CYS A 660 -68.89 4.92 37.53
N LEU A 661 -70.16 4.73 37.15
CA LEU A 661 -71.30 5.44 37.75
C LEU A 661 -71.44 5.12 39.24
N ALA A 662 -71.25 3.86 39.62
CA ALA A 662 -71.22 3.45 41.03
C ALA A 662 -70.05 4.12 41.79
N SER A 663 -68.86 4.20 41.19
CA SER A 663 -67.71 4.90 41.77
C SER A 663 -67.96 6.40 41.97
N ILE A 664 -68.53 7.08 40.96
CA ILE A 664 -68.89 8.50 41.05
C ILE A 664 -69.91 8.70 42.16
N ALA A 665 -70.97 7.90 42.21
CA ALA A 665 -71.99 7.97 43.27
C ALA A 665 -71.35 7.77 44.65
N PHE A 666 -70.47 6.78 44.81
CA PHE A 666 -69.77 6.50 46.06
C PHE A 666 -68.84 7.65 46.50
N LYS A 667 -68.04 8.21 45.57
CA LYS A 667 -67.16 9.36 45.84
C LYS A 667 -67.94 10.64 46.17
N VAL A 668 -69.07 10.88 45.50
CA VAL A 668 -69.99 11.99 45.80
C VAL A 668 -70.58 11.84 47.20
N VAL A 669 -71.07 10.64 47.55
CA VAL A 669 -71.57 10.36 48.90
C VAL A 669 -70.47 10.59 49.95
N LEU A 670 -69.25 10.09 49.74
CA LEU A 670 -68.11 10.29 50.64
C LEU A 670 -67.69 11.77 50.83
N GLY A 671 -68.00 12.65 49.88
CA GLY A 671 -67.73 14.09 49.99
C GLY A 671 -68.82 14.90 50.70
N MET A 672 -69.99 14.32 50.96
CA MET A 672 -71.13 15.00 51.59
C MET A 672 -71.01 15.02 53.13
N GLY A 673 -71.66 16.00 53.77
CA GLY A 673 -71.72 16.06 55.24
C GLY A 673 -72.30 14.78 55.87
N LYS A 674 -71.80 14.40 57.04
CA LYS A 674 -72.06 13.11 57.73
C LYS A 674 -73.56 12.73 57.82
N ALA A 675 -74.44 13.71 57.98
CA ALA A 675 -75.90 13.50 58.00
C ALA A 675 -76.47 13.04 56.65
N VAL A 676 -75.98 13.61 55.54
CA VAL A 676 -76.44 13.28 54.18
C VAL A 676 -75.85 11.95 53.71
N GLN A 677 -74.64 11.61 54.15
CA GLN A 677 -74.03 10.31 53.89
C GLN A 677 -74.88 9.14 54.37
N VAL A 678 -75.36 9.20 55.61
CA VAL A 678 -76.16 8.13 56.22
C VAL A 678 -77.50 7.96 55.50
N SER A 679 -78.15 9.06 55.13
CA SER A 679 -79.39 9.03 54.35
C SER A 679 -79.19 8.49 52.93
N ALA A 680 -78.10 8.87 52.25
CA ALA A 680 -77.79 8.39 50.91
C ALA A 680 -77.41 6.90 50.89
N LEU A 681 -76.65 6.43 51.88
CA LEU A 681 -76.29 5.01 52.02
C LEU A 681 -77.54 4.15 52.32
N GLY A 682 -78.44 4.66 53.17
CA GLY A 682 -79.72 4.03 53.47
C GLY A 682 -80.63 3.92 52.25
N LEU A 683 -80.70 4.96 51.42
CA LEU A 683 -81.47 4.94 50.16
C LEU A 683 -80.85 3.97 49.13
N LEU A 684 -79.52 3.93 49.01
CA LEU A 684 -78.81 3.00 48.13
C LEU A 684 -79.02 1.53 48.56
N LEU A 685 -78.97 1.23 49.85
CA LEU A 685 -79.28 -0.11 50.38
C LEU A 685 -80.76 -0.49 50.14
N LEU A 686 -81.68 0.46 50.30
CA LEU A 686 -83.10 0.23 50.02
C LEU A 686 -83.35 -0.09 48.55
N VAL A 687 -82.79 0.72 47.64
CA VAL A 687 -82.93 0.51 46.19
C VAL A 687 -82.21 -0.77 45.75
N GLY A 688 -81.03 -1.05 46.30
CA GLY A 688 -80.29 -2.29 46.05
C GLY A 688 -81.05 -3.53 46.54
N GLY A 689 -81.69 -3.46 47.70
CA GLY A 689 -82.52 -4.54 48.25
C GLY A 689 -83.87 -4.72 47.54
N VAL A 690 -84.31 -3.77 46.71
CA VAL A 690 -85.52 -3.88 45.87
C VAL A 690 -85.20 -4.40 44.47
N LEU A 691 -83.95 -4.23 43.99
CA LEU A 691 -83.49 -4.66 42.67
C LEU A 691 -82.83 -6.04 42.65
N LEU A 692 -82.32 -6.51 43.78
CA LEU A 692 -81.97 -7.92 44.03
C LEU A 692 -83.24 -8.73 44.31
#